data_AF-A0A1F7ZNB2-F1
#
_entry.id   AF-A0A1F7ZNB2-F1
#
_cell.length_a   1.000
_cell.length_b   1.000
_cell.length_c   1.000
_cell.angle_alpha   90.00
_cell.angle_beta   90.00
_cell.angle_gamma   90.00
#
_symmetry.space_group_name_H-M   'P 1'
#
loop_
_entity.id
_entity.type
_entity.pdbx_description
1 polymer ?
#
loop_
_entity_poly.entity_id
_entity_poly.type
_entity_poly.pdbx_seq_one_letter_code
_entity_poly.pdbx_strand_id
1 'polypeptide(L)'
;CSENKGPVYLLGTVNAPLSNSYIRREKFILTKYPNFTFLVSFNPSPFGLLATMLFYRAVGGLLCLLDVCVTVSAFTCAYPPLIHATRDDLAGDIRANCYSSVDLVKAYVARINEVNSTLRPILEVNPDALRDAEVLDGERQDGSSRGELHGMPILVKDSIGTAGKMQTTAGSYSLYGSRVREDATVVRRLKDYGAIILGKTSMSEWMNFRSSNTSSGWSPRGGQTLGAYHPMQDPEGSSSGSAVAVDLGLAMAALGTETMGSILFPSGVNNIVGIKPTVGLTSRYGVIPISEREDTIGPMARTVRDAAWVLEAIAGRDERDNYTLASPYPSVPSYANACQLDGLQGKRIGIPRNVLASLAMGSQGPAVLSAFEAAVAILTQAGATIVQDANFTAWEEFPNSKSVIQVLNADFISNIESYLSKLETNPNSIHTLQDLRTYTQSDPREEYPRRDTTQWDIALAVGINNTSPEFWLMCQNNLRLGGEGGVLGALTRHKLDAVILPTSLAAYVPSVVGTPVITVPLGAYPNGTRTVYNKFGNLVQVAENIPFGISFLGAHWSERTLIGMAYAFEQRTLFRQKLRHYIEPHTEIVGRLEGGDDGFECSRSMAPYKLGKTTDISRWRNCLSFNPLNPYRLEMGHIEDTCASLRAQIAATEAQLAGLKRELESAEQAAIKARTQDAPNPTTTASTQSSEKRKWPLLDEEYRRYGRQMIVPQVGLQGQLKLRSAKVLIVGAGGLGCPAAQYLAGAGVGTLGLVDGDTVESSNLHRQVLHRSKNVGKFKVDSAIESLRDLNPHPTYIAHRAHLAPQDAADIFKNYDLILDCTDNPATRYLISDTAVLLGKPLVSASALRTEGQLMVLNNPPRPAGDKTGGPCYRCVFPRPPPANSILSCADGGIIGPVVGTMGVLQAVEAIKVITAADEEVKPPSLHIFSAYSSPLFRTIKLRSRRPNCAVCSAEASVTLETVKSGSTDYVFFCGSVSPEKLLLPEERISPLEYQTKHPLADSTEAIETVSKGPTIIDVREKVQFDICSLENSINIPISSILSSTTKAAQNGEVANGSNPLPPWLPADIASSDSIDPIYVVCRLGNDSQIAVKRLKELGLDRGGERVVADIRGGLRAWREQVDPEWPEY
;
A
#
# COMPACT_ATOMS: atom_id res chain seq x y z
N CYS A 1 6.99 -34.90 -50.01
CA CYS A 1 5.95 -35.01 -51.03
C CYS A 1 5.17 -33.70 -51.09
N SER A 2 5.13 -33.13 -52.28
CA SER A 2 4.56 -31.86 -52.66
C SER A 2 3.05 -31.92 -52.89
N GLU A 3 2.42 -30.74 -52.78
CA GLU A 3 1.30 -30.24 -53.59
C GLU A 3 -0.11 -30.85 -53.46
N ASN A 4 -1.11 -30.03 -53.08
CA ASN A 4 -1.96 -29.22 -54.00
C ASN A 4 -3.10 -28.54 -53.19
N LYS A 5 -3.22 -27.20 -53.23
CA LYS A 5 -4.05 -26.34 -54.12
C LYS A 5 -5.58 -26.41 -53.86
N GLY A 6 -6.18 -25.23 -53.64
CA GLY A 6 -7.58 -24.95 -53.24
C GLY A 6 -8.65 -25.25 -54.31
N PRO A 7 -9.86 -24.60 -54.32
CA PRO A 7 -10.03 -23.15 -54.19
C PRO A 7 -11.31 -22.63 -53.48
N VAL A 8 -11.38 -21.30 -53.50
CA VAL A 8 -12.40 -20.29 -53.13
C VAL A 8 -13.80 -20.51 -53.72
N TYR A 9 -14.84 -20.12 -52.98
CA TYR A 9 -16.08 -19.52 -53.51
C TYR A 9 -16.50 -18.30 -52.67
N LEU A 10 -16.96 -17.26 -53.37
CA LEU A 10 -17.35 -15.91 -52.92
C LEU A 10 -18.73 -15.60 -53.52
N LEU A 11 -19.45 -14.62 -52.94
CA LEU A 11 -20.78 -14.02 -53.28
C LEU A 11 -21.93 -14.60 -52.44
N GLY A 12 -22.60 -13.85 -51.56
CA GLY A 12 -23.40 -12.63 -51.83
C GLY A 12 -24.85 -13.10 -52.10
N THR A 13 -25.94 -12.68 -51.45
CA THR A 13 -26.41 -11.30 -51.22
C THR A 13 -27.76 -11.29 -50.46
N VAL A 14 -28.01 -10.18 -49.72
CA VAL A 14 -29.29 -9.41 -49.59
C VAL A 14 -30.34 -9.75 -48.51
N ASN A 15 -30.45 -8.83 -47.53
CA ASN A 15 -31.61 -8.02 -47.05
C ASN A 15 -33.03 -8.64 -47.02
N ALA A 16 -33.94 -8.38 -46.08
CA ALA A 16 -34.00 -7.53 -44.88
C ALA A 16 -35.32 -7.91 -44.10
N PRO A 17 -36.03 -6.99 -43.41
CA PRO A 17 -36.26 -7.02 -41.96
C PRO A 17 -37.71 -7.37 -41.59
N LEU A 18 -38.01 -7.62 -40.31
CA LEU A 18 -39.34 -7.36 -39.73
C LEU A 18 -39.27 -7.27 -38.20
N SER A 19 -40.19 -6.46 -37.68
CA SER A 19 -40.16 -5.72 -36.42
C SER A 19 -40.96 -6.38 -35.29
N ASN A 20 -40.76 -5.83 -34.08
CA ASN A 20 -41.64 -5.80 -32.91
C ASN A 20 -42.12 -7.13 -32.31
N SER A 21 -41.69 -7.40 -31.06
CA SER A 21 -42.57 -7.12 -29.90
C SER A 21 -41.90 -7.44 -28.56
N TYR A 22 -42.14 -6.51 -27.64
CA TYR A 22 -41.93 -6.55 -26.21
C TYR A 22 -42.42 -7.85 -25.55
N ILE A 23 -41.57 -8.55 -24.80
CA ILE A 23 -41.96 -9.19 -23.53
C ILE A 23 -40.81 -9.03 -22.50
N ARG A 24 -41.18 -8.41 -21.38
CA ARG A 24 -40.40 -8.25 -20.14
C ARG A 24 -39.78 -9.57 -19.66
N ARG A 25 -38.55 -9.51 -19.15
CA ARG A 25 -38.18 -10.15 -17.87
C ARG A 25 -36.94 -9.51 -17.26
N GLU A 26 -37.11 -9.06 -16.03
CA GLU A 26 -36.09 -8.45 -15.19
C GLU A 26 -35.12 -9.50 -14.62
N LYS A 27 -33.85 -9.06 -14.59
CA LYS A 27 -32.83 -9.12 -13.51
C LYS A 27 -32.41 -10.48 -12.89
N PHE A 28 -31.08 -10.71 -13.00
CA PHE A 28 -30.07 -10.68 -11.91
C PHE A 28 -30.48 -11.28 -10.55
N ILE A 29 -29.67 -12.00 -9.76
CA ILE A 29 -28.30 -12.57 -9.81
C ILE A 29 -28.10 -13.23 -8.41
N LEU A 30 -27.23 -14.25 -8.28
CA LEU A 30 -26.41 -14.70 -7.11
C LEU A 30 -27.02 -14.58 -5.67
N THR A 31 -26.90 -15.52 -4.72
CA THR A 31 -25.73 -16.33 -4.31
C THR A 31 -26.04 -17.15 -3.04
N LYS A 32 -25.16 -18.15 -2.78
CA LYS A 32 -24.68 -18.71 -1.48
C LYS A 32 -25.43 -19.88 -0.80
N TYR A 33 -24.84 -21.09 -0.97
CA TYR A 33 -24.18 -21.99 0.01
C TYR A 33 -24.64 -22.00 1.49
N PRO A 34 -24.31 -23.05 2.31
CA PRO A 34 -23.97 -24.47 2.00
C PRO A 34 -24.53 -25.51 3.01
N ASN A 35 -24.18 -26.79 2.78
CA ASN A 35 -23.84 -27.86 3.73
C ASN A 35 -24.83 -28.98 4.12
N PHE A 36 -24.21 -30.17 4.11
CA PHE A 36 -24.42 -31.42 4.85
C PHE A 36 -25.20 -32.61 4.22
N THR A 37 -24.35 -33.59 3.90
CA THR A 37 -24.49 -35.02 3.67
C THR A 37 -25.30 -35.76 4.73
N PHE A 38 -26.08 -36.76 4.33
CA PHE A 38 -26.40 -37.93 5.15
C PHE A 38 -26.23 -39.23 4.35
N LEU A 39 -25.50 -40.14 4.96
CA LEU A 39 -25.36 -41.59 4.70
C LEU A 39 -26.52 -42.28 5.46
N VAL A 40 -27.19 -43.35 5.01
CA VAL A 40 -26.75 -44.77 5.14
C VAL A 40 -27.91 -45.71 4.69
N SER A 41 -27.54 -46.77 3.93
CA SER A 41 -28.05 -48.18 3.86
C SER A 41 -29.53 -48.47 3.51
N PHE A 42 -29.86 -49.20 2.42
CA PHE A 42 -29.81 -50.68 2.18
C PHE A 42 -30.49 -51.50 3.29
N ASN A 43 -31.43 -52.44 3.08
CA ASN A 43 -31.61 -53.46 2.04
C ASN A 43 -33.05 -54.11 2.14
N PRO A 44 -33.48 -55.11 1.33
CA PRO A 44 -34.78 -55.06 0.64
C PRO A 44 -35.60 -56.40 0.68
N SER A 45 -36.59 -56.48 -0.23
CA SER A 45 -37.36 -57.64 -0.76
C SER A 45 -38.79 -57.78 -0.19
N PRO A 46 -39.76 -58.38 -0.93
CA PRO A 46 -39.62 -59.24 -2.12
C PRO A 46 -40.61 -58.98 -3.30
N PHE A 47 -40.54 -59.88 -4.31
CA PHE A 47 -41.37 -60.08 -5.52
C PHE A 47 -40.94 -59.30 -6.78
N GLY A 48 -40.43 -59.87 -7.89
CA GLY A 48 -40.65 -61.20 -8.51
C GLY A 48 -42.04 -61.21 -9.16
N LEU A 49 -42.28 -61.27 -10.48
CA LEU A 49 -41.70 -62.10 -11.55
C LEU A 49 -42.33 -61.65 -12.89
N LEU A 50 -41.60 -61.82 -14.00
CA LEU A 50 -41.99 -62.16 -15.39
C LEU A 50 -41.23 -61.33 -16.44
N ALA A 51 -40.14 -61.89 -16.96
CA ALA A 51 -39.78 -61.82 -18.39
C ALA A 51 -38.50 -62.64 -18.61
N THR A 52 -38.61 -63.95 -18.40
CA THR A 52 -37.59 -64.94 -18.75
C THR A 52 -37.89 -65.47 -20.16
N MET A 53 -36.84 -65.67 -20.95
CA MET A 53 -36.81 -66.31 -22.27
C MET A 53 -37.05 -65.43 -23.49
N LEU A 54 -36.08 -64.54 -23.78
CA LEU A 54 -35.66 -64.22 -25.16
C LEU A 54 -34.32 -63.45 -25.16
N PHE A 55 -33.24 -64.01 -24.58
CA PHE A 55 -31.87 -63.47 -24.80
C PHE A 55 -30.76 -64.49 -24.49
N TYR A 56 -30.98 -65.78 -24.83
CA TYR A 56 -29.90 -66.78 -24.88
C TYR A 56 -29.29 -66.83 -26.29
N ARG A 57 -28.42 -65.86 -26.60
CA ARG A 57 -27.41 -65.90 -27.68
C ARG A 57 -26.55 -64.62 -27.63
N ALA A 58 -25.69 -64.49 -26.61
CA ALA A 58 -24.43 -63.72 -26.64
C ALA A 58 -23.84 -63.46 -25.23
N VAL A 59 -23.61 -64.47 -24.38
CA VAL A 59 -22.55 -64.40 -23.33
C VAL A 59 -22.05 -65.82 -23.05
N GLY A 60 -21.41 -66.42 -24.05
CA GLY A 60 -20.62 -67.63 -23.89
C GLY A 60 -19.19 -67.30 -24.31
N GLY A 61 -18.40 -66.77 -23.38
CA GLY A 61 -17.02 -66.38 -23.65
C GLY A 61 -16.53 -65.18 -22.84
N LEU A 62 -16.49 -65.30 -21.51
CA LEU A 62 -15.67 -64.40 -20.68
C LEU A 62 -15.33 -65.06 -19.34
N LEU A 63 -14.62 -66.19 -19.39
CA LEU A 63 -14.08 -66.89 -18.21
C LEU A 63 -12.65 -67.40 -18.40
N CYS A 64 -11.92 -66.83 -19.37
CA CYS A 64 -10.46 -66.92 -19.49
C CYS A 64 -9.95 -65.54 -19.89
N LEU A 65 -9.40 -64.77 -18.95
CA LEU A 65 -8.50 -63.60 -19.08
C LEU A 65 -8.52 -62.74 -17.79
N LEU A 66 -8.40 -63.40 -16.63
CA LEU A 66 -7.94 -62.75 -15.39
C LEU A 66 -6.59 -63.36 -15.02
N ASP A 67 -5.67 -63.37 -15.99
CA ASP A 67 -4.25 -63.36 -15.65
C ASP A 67 -3.88 -61.91 -15.35
N VAL A 68 -3.31 -61.77 -14.17
CA VAL A 68 -2.80 -60.54 -13.59
C VAL A 68 -1.68 -60.01 -14.48
N CYS A 69 -2.03 -59.16 -15.44
CA CYS A 69 -1.07 -58.27 -16.08
C CYS A 69 -0.85 -57.09 -15.11
N VAL A 70 -0.02 -57.30 -14.08
CA VAL A 70 0.68 -56.18 -13.44
C VAL A 70 1.61 -55.65 -14.52
N THR A 71 1.15 -54.63 -15.25
CA THR A 71 2.07 -53.77 -15.98
C THR A 71 2.89 -53.06 -14.92
N VAL A 72 4.04 -53.65 -14.56
CA VAL A 72 5.17 -52.88 -14.06
C VAL A 72 5.45 -51.91 -15.20
N SER A 73 4.97 -50.67 -15.10
CA SER A 73 5.48 -49.60 -15.94
C SER A 73 6.97 -49.55 -15.63
N ALA A 74 7.79 -50.09 -16.53
CA ALA A 74 9.22 -49.90 -16.48
C ALA A 74 9.44 -48.39 -16.45
N PHE A 75 9.95 -47.87 -15.33
CA PHE A 75 10.37 -46.48 -15.26
C PHE A 75 11.57 -46.36 -16.20
N THR A 76 11.32 -45.90 -17.43
CA THR A 76 12.37 -45.68 -18.41
C THR A 76 13.06 -44.35 -18.11
N CYS A 77 14.35 -44.39 -17.83
CA CYS A 77 15.18 -43.20 -17.66
C CYS A 77 15.21 -42.37 -18.93
N ALA A 78 14.79 -41.10 -18.84
CA ALA A 78 14.64 -40.24 -20.02
C ALA A 78 15.94 -39.53 -20.41
N TYR A 79 16.81 -39.21 -19.44
CA TYR A 79 18.05 -38.45 -19.64
C TYR A 79 17.84 -37.21 -20.54
N PRO A 80 16.91 -36.31 -20.17
CA PRO A 80 16.63 -35.12 -20.98
C PRO A 80 17.90 -34.25 -21.08
N PRO A 81 18.17 -33.63 -22.25
CA PRO A 81 19.26 -32.67 -22.36
C PRO A 81 19.13 -31.56 -21.31
N LEU A 82 20.18 -31.30 -20.53
CA LEU A 82 20.14 -30.38 -19.38
C LEU A 82 19.78 -28.93 -19.76
N ILE A 83 20.04 -28.54 -21.01
CA ILE A 83 19.64 -27.23 -21.56
C ILE A 83 18.11 -27.08 -21.74
N HIS A 84 17.38 -28.19 -21.71
CA HIS A 84 15.92 -28.26 -21.86
C HIS A 84 15.20 -28.95 -20.70
N ALA A 85 15.92 -29.68 -19.85
CA ALA A 85 15.36 -30.42 -18.73
C ALA A 85 14.58 -29.49 -17.78
N THR A 86 13.33 -29.87 -17.51
CA THR A 86 12.47 -29.22 -16.51
C THR A 86 12.72 -29.83 -15.13
N ARG A 87 12.21 -29.16 -14.09
CA ARG A 87 12.21 -29.74 -12.73
C ARG A 87 11.54 -31.10 -12.71
N ASP A 88 10.39 -31.23 -13.39
CA ASP A 88 9.59 -32.47 -13.41
C ASP A 88 10.37 -33.63 -14.03
N ASP A 89 11.13 -33.38 -15.11
CA ASP A 89 11.96 -34.40 -15.75
C ASP A 89 13.11 -34.86 -14.82
N LEU A 90 13.85 -33.89 -14.25
CA LEU A 90 14.98 -34.17 -13.36
C LEU A 90 14.53 -34.92 -12.10
N ALA A 91 13.45 -34.45 -11.47
CA ALA A 91 12.89 -35.09 -10.28
C ALA A 91 12.26 -36.46 -10.61
N GLY A 92 11.77 -36.67 -11.84
CA GLY A 92 11.31 -37.96 -12.34
C GLY A 92 12.45 -38.97 -12.43
N ASP A 93 13.53 -38.62 -13.13
CA ASP A 93 14.68 -39.49 -13.34
C ASP A 93 15.42 -39.81 -12.02
N ILE A 94 15.57 -38.84 -11.12
CA ILE A 94 16.17 -39.09 -9.79
C ILE A 94 15.29 -40.05 -8.96
N ARG A 95 13.96 -39.90 -8.99
CA ARG A 95 13.04 -40.84 -8.31
C ARG A 95 13.05 -42.23 -8.93
N ALA A 96 13.27 -42.32 -10.24
CA ALA A 96 13.45 -43.57 -10.97
C ALA A 96 14.85 -44.18 -10.77
N ASN A 97 15.71 -43.56 -9.96
CA ASN A 97 17.07 -43.99 -9.67
C ASN A 97 17.96 -44.10 -10.93
N CYS A 98 17.70 -43.27 -11.93
CA CYS A 98 18.49 -43.18 -13.16
C CYS A 98 19.87 -42.55 -12.90
N TYR A 99 19.88 -41.54 -12.04
CA TYR A 99 21.06 -40.86 -11.53
C TYR A 99 20.72 -40.20 -10.19
N SER A 100 21.75 -39.84 -9.43
CA SER A 100 21.61 -39.19 -8.12
C SER A 100 21.66 -37.66 -8.21
N SER A 101 21.27 -36.94 -7.16
CA SER A 101 21.51 -35.49 -7.06
C SER A 101 23.00 -35.16 -7.10
N VAL A 102 23.87 -36.02 -6.59
CA VAL A 102 25.33 -35.90 -6.73
C VAL A 102 25.76 -35.90 -8.20
N ASP A 103 25.23 -36.84 -9.00
CA ASP A 103 25.54 -36.93 -10.43
C ASP A 103 25.06 -35.68 -11.17
N LEU A 104 23.87 -35.17 -10.82
CA LEU A 104 23.33 -33.92 -11.37
C LEU A 104 24.20 -32.70 -11.02
N VAL A 105 24.68 -32.59 -9.76
CA VAL A 105 25.60 -31.52 -9.35
C VAL A 105 26.92 -31.60 -10.13
N LYS A 106 27.50 -32.80 -10.29
CA LYS A 106 28.73 -33.00 -11.07
C LYS A 106 28.55 -32.56 -12.53
N ALA A 107 27.44 -32.94 -13.16
CA ALA A 107 27.13 -32.56 -14.53
C ALA A 107 27.00 -31.03 -14.67
N TYR A 108 26.27 -30.36 -13.77
CA TYR A 108 26.16 -28.90 -13.81
C TYR A 108 27.50 -28.19 -13.56
N VAL A 109 28.32 -28.66 -12.62
CA VAL A 109 29.66 -28.07 -12.39
C VAL A 109 30.55 -28.23 -13.62
N ALA A 110 30.51 -29.38 -14.30
CA ALA A 110 31.23 -29.58 -15.55
C ALA A 110 30.76 -28.63 -16.66
N ARG A 111 29.44 -28.48 -16.86
CA ARG A 111 28.86 -27.50 -17.79
C ARG A 111 29.28 -26.06 -17.47
N ILE A 112 29.32 -25.69 -16.18
CA ILE A 112 29.82 -24.37 -15.76
C ILE A 112 31.26 -24.18 -16.24
N ASN A 113 32.14 -25.16 -16.01
CA ASN A 113 33.56 -25.06 -16.39
C ASN A 113 33.78 -24.91 -17.91
N GLU A 114 32.89 -25.44 -18.75
CA GLU A 114 32.97 -25.33 -20.21
C GLU A 114 32.75 -23.90 -20.72
N VAL A 115 31.90 -23.12 -20.06
CA VAL A 115 31.46 -21.81 -20.58
C VAL A 115 31.92 -20.61 -19.73
N ASN A 116 32.32 -20.83 -18.46
CA ASN A 116 32.57 -19.73 -17.53
C ASN A 116 33.78 -18.86 -17.91
N SER A 117 34.77 -19.38 -18.63
CA SER A 117 35.91 -18.59 -19.13
C SER A 117 35.51 -17.53 -20.16
N THR A 118 34.43 -17.78 -20.89
CA THR A 118 33.97 -16.97 -22.03
C THR A 118 32.79 -16.10 -21.66
N LEU A 119 31.73 -16.70 -21.11
CA LEU A 119 30.46 -16.02 -20.82
C LEU A 119 30.37 -15.49 -19.39
N ARG A 120 31.22 -15.99 -18.49
CA ARG A 120 31.34 -15.56 -17.08
C ARG A 120 30.01 -15.42 -16.30
N PRO A 121 29.06 -16.37 -16.38
CA PRO A 121 27.83 -16.26 -15.61
C PRO A 121 27.98 -16.63 -14.12
N ILE A 122 29.01 -17.38 -13.73
CA ILE A 122 29.21 -17.88 -12.36
C ILE A 122 30.44 -17.23 -11.71
N LEU A 123 30.24 -16.65 -10.53
CA LEU A 123 31.30 -16.07 -9.71
C LEU A 123 32.06 -17.13 -8.91
N GLU A 124 31.31 -18.07 -8.31
CA GLU A 124 31.89 -19.16 -7.52
C GLU A 124 30.90 -20.32 -7.40
N VAL A 125 31.42 -21.54 -7.34
CA VAL A 125 30.66 -22.76 -7.03
C VAL A 125 30.71 -23.00 -5.52
N ASN A 126 29.60 -23.43 -4.93
CA ASN A 126 29.53 -23.78 -3.53
C ASN A 126 30.43 -25.01 -3.26
N PRO A 127 31.48 -24.90 -2.44
CA PRO A 127 32.36 -26.02 -2.14
C PRO A 127 31.67 -27.16 -1.36
N ASP A 128 30.52 -26.87 -0.73
CA ASP A 128 29.74 -27.88 0.00
C ASP A 128 28.63 -28.52 -0.87
N ALA A 129 28.45 -28.12 -2.14
CA ALA A 129 27.33 -28.57 -2.99
C ALA A 129 27.25 -30.09 -3.18
N LEU A 130 28.40 -30.77 -3.34
CA LEU A 130 28.45 -32.23 -3.47
C LEU A 130 28.02 -32.93 -2.18
N ARG A 131 28.51 -32.44 -1.03
CA ARG A 131 28.14 -32.96 0.28
C ARG A 131 26.64 -32.75 0.55
N ASP A 132 26.13 -31.56 0.23
CA ASP A 132 24.72 -31.25 0.40
C ASP A 132 23.84 -32.15 -0.49
N ALA A 133 24.33 -32.50 -1.69
CA ALA A 133 23.67 -33.47 -2.57
C ALA A 133 23.69 -34.89 -2.00
N GLU A 134 24.84 -35.36 -1.48
CA GLU A 134 24.97 -36.67 -0.83
C GLU A 134 23.99 -36.83 0.35
N VAL A 135 23.82 -35.78 1.16
CA VAL A 135 22.87 -35.77 2.27
C VAL A 135 21.44 -35.94 1.77
N LEU A 136 21.04 -35.21 0.72
CA LEU A 136 19.69 -35.29 0.17
C LEU A 136 19.43 -36.61 -0.55
N ASP A 137 20.44 -37.17 -1.23
CA ASP A 137 20.34 -38.52 -1.80
C ASP A 137 20.16 -39.58 -0.70
N GLY A 138 20.88 -39.47 0.42
CA GLY A 138 20.69 -40.34 1.59
C GLY A 138 19.29 -40.23 2.20
N GLU A 139 18.79 -39.01 2.41
CA GLU A 139 17.40 -38.79 2.87
C GLU A 139 16.37 -39.45 1.94
N ARG A 140 16.57 -39.34 0.63
CA ARG A 140 15.71 -39.97 -0.36
C ARG A 140 15.75 -41.50 -0.29
N GLN A 141 16.93 -42.08 -0.11
CA GLN A 141 17.11 -43.53 0.07
C GLN A 141 16.39 -44.04 1.33
N ASP A 142 16.36 -43.22 2.39
CA ASP A 142 15.62 -43.49 3.62
C ASP A 142 14.09 -43.24 3.49
N GLY A 143 13.61 -42.85 2.31
CA GLY A 143 12.19 -42.58 2.03
C GLY A 143 11.71 -41.20 2.51
N SER A 144 12.63 -40.30 2.88
CA SER A 144 12.33 -38.93 3.26
C SER A 144 12.40 -38.00 2.04
N SER A 145 11.55 -36.96 2.02
CA SER A 145 11.63 -35.87 1.06
C SER A 145 11.29 -34.57 1.76
N ARG A 146 12.08 -33.54 1.48
CA ARG A 146 11.88 -32.18 2.00
C ARG A 146 10.90 -31.34 1.17
N GLY A 147 10.43 -31.87 0.03
CA GLY A 147 9.47 -31.20 -0.84
C GLY A 147 9.81 -31.33 -2.32
N GLU A 148 9.16 -30.49 -3.11
CA GLU A 148 9.17 -30.56 -4.58
C GLU A 148 10.50 -30.16 -5.21
N LEU A 149 11.39 -29.52 -4.44
CA LEU A 149 12.75 -29.15 -4.87
C LEU A 149 13.85 -30.06 -4.27
N HIS A 150 13.46 -31.16 -3.62
CA HIS A 150 14.40 -32.05 -2.95
C HIS A 150 15.44 -32.61 -3.93
N GLY A 151 16.72 -32.26 -3.73
CA GLY A 151 17.84 -32.64 -4.56
C GLY A 151 18.07 -31.79 -5.81
N MET A 152 17.37 -30.65 -5.97
CA MET A 152 17.49 -29.78 -7.16
C MET A 152 18.57 -28.70 -6.99
N PRO A 153 19.55 -28.59 -7.89
CA PRO A 153 20.57 -27.54 -7.85
C PRO A 153 20.03 -26.17 -8.31
N ILE A 154 20.16 -25.16 -7.46
CA ILE A 154 19.73 -23.78 -7.68
C ILE A 154 20.91 -22.82 -7.47
N LEU A 155 21.06 -21.87 -8.39
CA LEU A 155 22.04 -20.77 -8.25
C LEU A 155 21.40 -19.55 -7.57
N VAL A 156 22.19 -18.77 -6.86
CA VAL A 156 21.73 -17.52 -6.25
C VAL A 156 22.62 -16.35 -6.64
N LYS A 157 22.03 -15.19 -6.90
CA LYS A 157 22.78 -13.95 -7.17
C LYS A 157 23.74 -13.60 -6.02
N ASP A 158 24.90 -13.06 -6.34
CA ASP A 158 25.96 -12.73 -5.37
C ASP A 158 25.57 -11.64 -4.34
N SER A 159 24.43 -10.96 -4.52
CA SER A 159 23.84 -10.07 -3.51
C SER A 159 23.05 -10.81 -2.41
N ILE A 160 22.77 -12.10 -2.57
CA ILE A 160 21.95 -12.89 -1.65
C ILE A 160 22.87 -13.60 -0.65
N GLY A 161 22.74 -13.27 0.64
CA GLY A 161 23.59 -13.78 1.71
C GLY A 161 23.53 -15.29 1.91
N THR A 162 24.70 -15.91 2.03
CA THR A 162 24.88 -17.30 2.47
C THR A 162 25.91 -17.35 3.58
N ALA A 163 25.60 -17.99 4.71
CA ALA A 163 26.52 -18.12 5.85
C ALA A 163 27.56 -19.25 5.69
N GLY A 164 27.58 -19.93 4.53
CA GLY A 164 28.55 -20.97 4.20
C GLY A 164 29.93 -20.43 3.83
N LYS A 165 30.68 -21.22 3.05
CA LYS A 165 32.04 -20.88 2.59
C LYS A 165 32.08 -19.94 1.37
N MET A 166 30.91 -19.60 0.85
CA MET A 166 30.71 -18.68 -0.28
C MET A 166 30.74 -17.22 0.18
N GLN A 167 31.19 -16.34 -0.71
CA GLN A 167 31.19 -14.89 -0.54
C GLN A 167 29.82 -14.29 -0.85
N THR A 168 29.53 -13.08 -0.35
CA THR A 168 28.34 -12.30 -0.76
C THR A 168 28.81 -10.85 -0.92
N THR A 169 29.08 -10.44 -2.16
CA THR A 169 29.92 -9.26 -2.40
C THR A 169 29.26 -8.18 -3.25
N ALA A 170 28.06 -8.45 -3.79
CA ALA A 170 27.46 -7.63 -4.85
C ALA A 170 28.43 -7.35 -6.03
N GLY A 171 29.35 -8.30 -6.29
CA GLY A 171 30.40 -8.18 -7.31
C GLY A 171 31.61 -7.31 -6.95
N SER A 172 31.68 -6.74 -5.74
CA SER A 172 32.69 -5.75 -5.34
C SER A 172 33.76 -6.34 -4.41
N TYR A 173 35.01 -5.87 -4.52
CA TYR A 173 36.08 -6.23 -3.57
C TYR A 173 35.91 -5.56 -2.21
N SER A 174 35.11 -4.48 -2.11
CA SER A 174 34.78 -3.81 -0.85
C SER A 174 34.13 -4.73 0.20
N LEU A 175 33.39 -5.75 -0.24
CA LEU A 175 32.78 -6.76 0.62
C LEU A 175 33.47 -8.12 0.56
N TYR A 176 34.59 -8.24 -0.15
CA TYR A 176 35.31 -9.50 -0.25
C TYR A 176 35.87 -9.92 1.12
N GLY A 177 35.55 -11.14 1.55
CA GLY A 177 35.89 -11.65 2.88
C GLY A 177 34.91 -11.25 3.98
N SER A 178 33.87 -10.45 3.68
CA SER A 178 32.78 -10.21 4.63
C SER A 178 31.96 -11.48 4.85
N ARG A 179 31.33 -11.58 6.03
CA ARG A 179 30.49 -12.73 6.40
C ARG A 179 29.15 -12.27 6.94
N VAL A 180 28.08 -12.92 6.49
CA VAL A 180 26.74 -12.81 7.06
C VAL A 180 26.58 -13.81 8.20
N ARG A 181 25.84 -13.43 9.25
CA ARG A 181 25.62 -14.29 10.44
C ARG A 181 24.80 -15.54 10.14
N GLU A 182 23.88 -15.44 9.19
CA GLU A 182 22.98 -16.51 8.81
C GLU A 182 22.62 -16.41 7.32
N ASP A 183 22.13 -17.51 6.74
CA ASP A 183 21.61 -17.51 5.38
C ASP A 183 20.46 -16.50 5.24
N ALA A 184 20.40 -15.81 4.10
CA ALA A 184 19.23 -15.03 3.74
C ALA A 184 17.97 -15.91 3.81
N THR A 185 16.82 -15.34 4.21
CA THR A 185 15.61 -16.15 4.46
C THR A 185 15.21 -16.98 3.24
N VAL A 186 15.36 -16.43 2.03
CA VAL A 186 15.09 -17.15 0.77
C VAL A 186 16.02 -18.34 0.56
N VAL A 187 17.30 -18.24 0.95
CA VAL A 187 18.26 -19.35 0.88
C VAL A 187 17.93 -20.43 1.89
N ARG A 188 17.64 -20.03 3.14
CA ARG A 188 17.22 -20.96 4.19
C ARG A 188 16.00 -21.75 3.75
N ARG A 189 14.97 -21.07 3.22
CA ARG A 189 13.76 -21.72 2.70
C ARG A 189 14.04 -22.68 1.55
N LEU A 190 14.90 -22.31 0.60
CA LEU A 190 15.31 -23.23 -0.46
C LEU A 190 15.91 -24.53 0.11
N LYS A 191 16.81 -24.42 1.09
CA LYS A 191 17.41 -25.59 1.77
C LYS A 191 16.38 -26.40 2.58
N ASP A 192 15.43 -25.72 3.22
CA ASP A 192 14.31 -26.35 3.94
C ASP A 192 13.40 -27.14 2.99
N TYR A 193 13.24 -26.67 1.74
CA TYR A 193 12.55 -27.37 0.65
C TYR A 193 13.43 -28.42 -0.08
N GLY A 194 14.65 -28.64 0.42
CA GLY A 194 15.60 -29.63 -0.10
C GLY A 194 16.34 -29.22 -1.37
N ALA A 195 16.37 -27.94 -1.75
CA ALA A 195 17.20 -27.49 -2.85
C ALA A 195 18.69 -27.41 -2.45
N ILE A 196 19.57 -27.67 -3.41
CA ILE A 196 21.02 -27.55 -3.26
C ILE A 196 21.44 -26.18 -3.77
N ILE A 197 22.10 -25.37 -2.95
CA ILE A 197 22.67 -24.10 -3.42
C ILE A 197 23.96 -24.40 -4.18
N LEU A 198 23.92 -24.32 -5.50
CA LEU A 198 25.03 -24.72 -6.38
C LEU A 198 26.19 -23.72 -6.36
N GLY A 199 25.90 -22.43 -6.16
CA GLY A 199 26.91 -21.37 -6.26
C GLY A 199 26.32 -19.97 -6.36
N LYS A 200 27.21 -19.00 -6.60
CA LYS A 200 26.90 -17.59 -6.81
C LYS A 200 26.98 -17.21 -8.27
N THR A 201 25.95 -16.55 -8.79
CA THR A 201 25.97 -15.99 -10.14
C THR A 201 26.58 -14.58 -10.16
N SER A 202 27.25 -14.27 -11.26
CA SER A 202 27.72 -12.91 -11.57
C SER A 202 26.55 -11.95 -11.76
N MET A 203 26.83 -10.65 -11.65
CA MET A 203 25.84 -9.59 -11.69
C MET A 203 26.48 -8.26 -12.08
N SER A 204 25.67 -7.29 -12.51
CA SER A 204 26.11 -5.89 -12.51
C SER A 204 26.44 -5.49 -11.09
N GLU A 205 27.62 -4.92 -10.88
CA GLU A 205 28.10 -4.53 -9.56
C GLU A 205 27.10 -3.63 -8.82
N TRP A 206 26.93 -3.87 -7.52
CA TRP A 206 26.00 -3.12 -6.67
C TRP A 206 24.59 -3.03 -7.27
N MET A 207 24.14 -4.13 -7.87
CA MET A 207 22.85 -4.25 -8.55
C MET A 207 22.63 -3.18 -9.62
N ASN A 208 23.72 -2.74 -10.27
CA ASN A 208 23.76 -1.64 -11.25
C ASN A 208 23.52 -0.23 -10.67
N PHE A 209 23.68 -0.06 -9.35
CA PHE A 209 23.40 1.19 -8.65
C PHE A 209 24.67 1.90 -8.16
N ARG A 210 25.79 1.78 -8.89
CA ARG A 210 27.08 2.44 -8.58
C ARG A 210 27.35 3.68 -9.44
N SER A 211 27.22 3.53 -10.76
CA SER A 211 27.87 4.44 -11.71
C SER A 211 26.96 4.89 -12.84
N SER A 212 27.30 6.03 -13.46
CA SER A 212 26.61 6.52 -14.67
C SER A 212 27.14 5.86 -15.95
N ASN A 213 28.32 5.22 -15.87
CA ASN A 213 29.06 4.61 -16.96
C ASN A 213 29.31 3.10 -16.74
N THR A 214 28.28 2.38 -16.31
CA THR A 214 28.28 0.92 -16.13
C THR A 214 27.92 0.18 -17.43
N SER A 215 28.32 -1.09 -17.51
CA SER A 215 27.85 -2.06 -18.50
C SER A 215 27.10 -3.15 -17.74
N SER A 216 25.91 -3.52 -18.22
CA SER A 216 25.14 -4.62 -17.65
C SER A 216 25.97 -5.91 -17.59
N GLY A 217 25.91 -6.63 -16.46
CA GLY A 217 26.65 -7.87 -16.23
C GLY A 217 28.14 -7.72 -15.90
N TRP A 218 28.65 -6.49 -15.76
CA TRP A 218 30.03 -6.26 -15.33
C TRP A 218 30.13 -6.08 -13.81
N SER A 219 31.14 -6.72 -13.21
CA SER A 219 31.63 -6.40 -11.87
C SER A 219 33.15 -6.59 -11.78
N PRO A 220 33.86 -5.89 -10.88
CA PRO A 220 35.31 -6.03 -10.75
C PRO A 220 35.72 -7.43 -10.31
N ARG A 221 34.88 -8.14 -9.54
CA ARG A 221 35.14 -9.53 -9.14
C ARG A 221 34.83 -10.54 -10.26
N GLY A 222 33.73 -10.36 -10.99
CA GLY A 222 33.25 -11.33 -11.98
C GLY A 222 33.74 -11.12 -13.40
N GLY A 223 34.25 -9.92 -13.70
CA GLY A 223 34.45 -9.47 -15.07
C GLY A 223 33.11 -9.21 -15.76
N GLN A 224 33.09 -9.33 -17.09
CA GLN A 224 31.91 -9.09 -17.92
C GLN A 224 31.17 -10.39 -18.21
N THR A 225 29.94 -10.54 -17.71
CA THR A 225 29.01 -11.58 -18.18
C THR A 225 28.51 -11.23 -19.59
N LEU A 226 28.35 -12.24 -20.46
CA LEU A 226 27.85 -12.08 -21.84
C LEU A 226 26.65 -13.00 -22.10
N GLY A 227 25.71 -12.55 -22.92
CA GLY A 227 24.60 -13.38 -23.41
C GLY A 227 25.05 -14.43 -24.44
N ALA A 228 24.22 -15.45 -24.65
CA ALA A 228 24.57 -16.65 -25.43
C ALA A 228 23.96 -16.71 -26.85
N TYR A 229 23.24 -15.69 -27.31
CA TYR A 229 22.58 -15.68 -28.63
C TYR A 229 23.35 -14.89 -29.71
N HIS A 230 24.27 -14.01 -29.30
CA HIS A 230 25.15 -13.28 -30.21
C HIS A 230 26.51 -12.98 -29.56
N PRO A 231 27.64 -12.98 -30.30
CA PRO A 231 28.92 -12.55 -29.78
C PRO A 231 28.84 -11.14 -29.15
N MET A 232 29.45 -10.97 -27.97
CA MET A 232 29.42 -9.71 -27.22
C MET A 232 28.01 -9.23 -26.84
N GLN A 233 27.00 -10.11 -26.82
CA GLN A 233 25.65 -9.76 -26.43
C GLN A 233 25.62 -9.17 -25.02
N ASP A 234 24.91 -8.04 -24.89
CA ASP A 234 24.55 -7.48 -23.60
C ASP A 234 23.56 -8.43 -22.88
N PRO A 235 23.91 -8.99 -21.71
CA PRO A 235 23.04 -9.91 -21.00
C PRO A 235 21.89 -9.18 -20.28
N GLU A 236 21.82 -7.85 -20.36
CA GLU A 236 21.09 -6.96 -19.47
C GLU A 236 21.41 -7.24 -17.99
N GLY A 237 20.74 -6.58 -17.06
CA GLY A 237 21.09 -6.71 -15.66
C GLY A 237 20.07 -6.11 -14.71
N SER A 238 20.30 -6.22 -13.40
CA SER A 238 21.56 -6.65 -12.77
C SER A 238 21.70 -8.15 -12.50
N SER A 239 20.65 -8.98 -12.64
CA SER A 239 20.74 -10.45 -12.42
C SER A 239 21.26 -11.21 -13.65
N SER A 240 22.31 -10.67 -14.29
CA SER A 240 22.85 -11.11 -15.58
C SER A 240 23.32 -12.57 -15.56
N GLY A 241 24.16 -12.93 -14.58
CA GLY A 241 24.68 -14.29 -14.46
C GLY A 241 23.59 -15.32 -14.16
N SER A 242 22.57 -14.95 -13.38
CA SER A 242 21.41 -15.82 -13.13
C SER A 242 20.64 -16.13 -14.41
N ALA A 243 20.45 -15.14 -15.29
CA ALA A 243 19.77 -15.36 -16.55
C ALA A 243 20.56 -16.26 -17.51
N VAL A 244 21.83 -15.92 -17.75
CA VAL A 244 22.72 -16.67 -18.66
C VAL A 244 22.93 -18.11 -18.15
N ALA A 245 23.07 -18.30 -16.84
CA ALA A 245 23.24 -19.64 -16.27
C ALA A 245 22.01 -20.53 -16.47
N VAL A 246 20.80 -19.99 -16.28
CA VAL A 246 19.56 -20.73 -16.48
C VAL A 246 19.34 -21.06 -17.96
N ASP A 247 19.64 -20.10 -18.84
CA ASP A 247 19.54 -20.23 -20.29
C ASP A 247 20.41 -21.39 -20.82
N LEU A 248 21.65 -21.49 -20.36
CA LEU A 248 22.59 -22.53 -20.79
C LEU A 248 22.39 -23.89 -20.08
N GLY A 249 21.41 -24.00 -19.17
CA GLY A 249 21.21 -25.20 -18.37
C GLY A 249 22.39 -25.49 -17.43
N LEU A 250 22.91 -24.46 -16.75
CA LEU A 250 23.97 -24.60 -15.73
C LEU A 250 23.41 -24.89 -14.32
N ALA A 251 22.10 -24.79 -14.16
CA ALA A 251 21.35 -25.18 -12.97
C ALA A 251 19.88 -25.40 -13.36
N MET A 252 19.09 -25.99 -12.45
CA MET A 252 17.66 -26.17 -12.66
C MET A 252 16.96 -24.79 -12.74
N ALA A 253 17.27 -23.90 -11.80
CA ALA A 253 16.79 -22.52 -11.75
C ALA A 253 17.81 -21.62 -11.04
N ALA A 254 17.55 -20.32 -11.02
CA ALA A 254 18.31 -19.35 -10.25
C ALA A 254 17.42 -18.34 -9.53
N LEU A 255 17.95 -17.72 -8.47
CA LEU A 255 17.37 -16.52 -7.88
C LEU A 255 18.04 -15.26 -8.43
N GLY A 256 17.21 -14.27 -8.77
CA GLY A 256 17.62 -12.89 -9.04
C GLY A 256 17.05 -11.93 -8.01
N THR A 257 17.51 -10.68 -8.08
CA THR A 257 16.95 -9.57 -7.29
C THR A 257 16.53 -8.45 -8.23
N GLU A 258 15.39 -7.82 -7.94
CA GLU A 258 14.89 -6.70 -8.72
C GLU A 258 14.45 -5.53 -7.85
N THR A 259 15.03 -4.37 -8.15
CA THR A 259 14.54 -3.03 -7.78
C THR A 259 13.72 -2.49 -8.96
N MET A 260 14.36 -2.41 -10.14
CA MET A 260 13.72 -2.05 -11.40
C MET A 260 14.33 -2.83 -12.56
N GLY A 261 13.57 -3.78 -13.12
CA GLY A 261 13.92 -4.57 -14.30
C GLY A 261 15.03 -5.62 -14.13
N SER A 262 15.69 -5.68 -12.98
CA SER A 262 16.87 -6.52 -12.77
C SER A 262 16.65 -8.04 -12.75
N ILE A 263 15.43 -8.54 -12.79
CA ILE A 263 15.03 -9.92 -13.10
C ILE A 263 14.43 -9.97 -14.51
N LEU A 264 13.55 -9.03 -14.85
CA LEU A 264 12.77 -9.05 -16.09
C LEU A 264 13.62 -8.82 -17.34
N PHE A 265 14.44 -7.77 -17.37
CA PHE A 265 15.28 -7.43 -18.53
C PHE A 265 16.28 -8.53 -18.86
N PRO A 266 17.10 -9.03 -17.92
CA PRO A 266 18.02 -10.12 -18.24
C PRO A 266 17.29 -11.42 -18.60
N SER A 267 16.09 -11.68 -18.04
CA SER A 267 15.30 -12.85 -18.49
C SER A 267 14.83 -12.71 -19.94
N GLY A 268 14.36 -11.52 -20.33
CA GLY A 268 13.86 -11.23 -21.67
C GLY A 268 14.94 -11.36 -22.75
N VAL A 269 16.16 -10.88 -22.49
CA VAL A 269 17.27 -10.94 -23.47
C VAL A 269 18.07 -12.23 -23.40
N ASN A 270 17.79 -13.13 -22.47
CA ASN A 270 18.37 -14.48 -22.44
C ASN A 270 17.28 -15.56 -22.60
N ASN A 271 16.12 -15.21 -23.19
CA ASN A 271 15.11 -16.18 -23.62
C ASN A 271 14.60 -17.12 -22.52
N ILE A 272 14.46 -16.62 -21.29
CA ILE A 272 13.97 -17.39 -20.13
C ILE A 272 12.80 -16.68 -19.45
N VAL A 273 12.20 -17.33 -18.46
CA VAL A 273 11.16 -16.78 -17.61
C VAL A 273 11.78 -16.10 -16.40
N GLY A 274 11.25 -14.92 -16.06
CA GLY A 274 11.58 -14.20 -14.84
C GLY A 274 10.31 -13.76 -14.11
N ILE A 275 10.23 -14.05 -12.82
CA ILE A 275 9.13 -13.57 -11.97
C ILE A 275 9.68 -12.52 -11.02
N LYS A 276 9.22 -11.28 -11.16
CA LYS A 276 9.36 -10.23 -10.16
C LYS A 276 8.11 -10.25 -9.27
N PRO A 277 8.16 -10.78 -8.04
CA PRO A 277 6.96 -10.85 -7.22
C PRO A 277 6.57 -9.49 -6.62
N THR A 278 5.42 -9.45 -5.96
CA THR A 278 5.01 -8.32 -5.11
C THR A 278 6.09 -8.05 -4.07
N VAL A 279 6.43 -6.78 -3.85
CA VAL A 279 7.33 -6.41 -2.75
C VAL A 279 6.68 -6.82 -1.43
N GLY A 280 7.34 -7.72 -0.69
CA GLY A 280 6.79 -8.38 0.49
C GLY A 280 6.26 -9.79 0.26
N LEU A 281 6.24 -10.35 -0.95
CA LEU A 281 5.94 -11.79 -1.08
C LEU A 281 7.10 -12.66 -0.60
N THR A 282 8.33 -12.26 -0.95
CA THR A 282 9.57 -12.95 -0.58
C THR A 282 10.37 -12.06 0.36
N SER A 283 10.99 -12.67 1.38
CA SER A 283 11.78 -11.91 2.38
C SER A 283 13.08 -11.41 1.76
N ARG A 284 13.45 -10.19 2.12
CA ARG A 284 14.71 -9.53 1.72
C ARG A 284 15.75 -9.55 2.83
N TYR A 285 15.43 -10.19 3.96
CA TYR A 285 16.37 -10.35 5.05
C TYR A 285 17.62 -11.13 4.60
N GLY A 286 18.80 -10.56 4.87
CA GLY A 286 20.09 -11.13 4.49
C GLY A 286 20.50 -10.87 3.04
N VAL A 287 19.79 -10.01 2.29
CA VAL A 287 20.12 -9.62 0.91
C VAL A 287 20.66 -8.19 0.91
N ILE A 288 21.72 -7.93 0.13
CA ILE A 288 22.29 -6.58 -0.04
C ILE A 288 21.24 -5.70 -0.75
N PRO A 289 20.78 -4.58 -0.14
CA PRO A 289 19.65 -3.82 -0.65
C PRO A 289 20.05 -2.67 -1.60
N ILE A 290 19.09 -2.22 -2.41
CA ILE A 290 19.00 -0.85 -2.93
C ILE A 290 17.86 -0.12 -2.20
N SER A 291 16.63 -0.62 -2.31
CA SER A 291 15.45 0.03 -1.74
C SER A 291 14.50 -0.94 -1.09
N GLU A 292 14.22 -0.73 0.20
CA GLU A 292 13.21 -1.47 0.94
C GLU A 292 11.77 -1.27 0.42
N ARG A 293 11.54 -0.38 -0.56
CA ARG A 293 10.21 -0.16 -1.18
C ARG A 293 10.04 -0.90 -2.50
N GLU A 294 11.13 -1.12 -3.22
CA GLU A 294 11.10 -1.65 -4.59
C GLU A 294 11.77 -3.01 -4.71
N ASP A 295 12.73 -3.32 -3.82
CA ASP A 295 13.49 -4.57 -3.86
C ASP A 295 12.61 -5.79 -3.61
N THR A 296 12.84 -6.81 -4.42
CA THR A 296 12.26 -8.13 -4.23
C THR A 296 13.17 -9.23 -4.79
N ILE A 297 13.03 -10.44 -4.26
CA ILE A 297 13.77 -11.63 -4.71
C ILE A 297 12.82 -12.50 -5.50
N GLY A 298 13.22 -12.89 -6.70
CA GLY A 298 12.36 -13.66 -7.59
C GLY A 298 13.10 -14.76 -8.35
N PRO A 299 12.37 -15.81 -8.77
CA PRO A 299 12.94 -16.92 -9.52
C PRO A 299 13.12 -16.59 -11.00
N MET A 300 14.16 -17.21 -11.57
CA MET A 300 14.49 -17.21 -12.98
C MET A 300 14.64 -18.67 -13.42
N ALA A 301 13.88 -19.09 -14.42
CA ALA A 301 13.85 -20.48 -14.88
C ALA A 301 13.57 -20.57 -16.38
N ARG A 302 13.82 -21.74 -16.98
CA ARG A 302 13.55 -21.97 -18.42
C ARG A 302 12.06 -22.03 -18.72
N THR A 303 11.23 -22.42 -17.74
CA THR A 303 9.78 -22.53 -17.89
C THR A 303 9.04 -21.78 -16.78
N VAL A 304 7.79 -21.38 -17.05
CA VAL A 304 6.91 -20.73 -16.05
C VAL A 304 6.65 -21.66 -14.87
N ARG A 305 6.49 -22.96 -15.11
CA ARG A 305 6.23 -23.95 -14.06
C ARG A 305 7.42 -24.13 -13.12
N ASP A 306 8.64 -24.19 -13.65
CA ASP A 306 9.85 -24.29 -12.82
C ASP A 306 10.02 -23.02 -11.97
N ALA A 307 9.80 -21.84 -12.54
CA ALA A 307 9.83 -20.58 -11.79
C ALA A 307 8.77 -20.56 -10.68
N ALA A 308 7.58 -21.10 -10.94
CA ALA A 308 6.49 -21.18 -9.96
C ALA A 308 6.82 -22.10 -8.78
N TRP A 309 7.49 -23.24 -9.01
CA TRP A 309 7.97 -24.12 -7.93
C TRP A 309 8.97 -23.42 -7.03
N VAL A 310 9.91 -22.68 -7.62
CA VAL A 310 10.90 -21.93 -6.86
C VAL A 310 10.24 -20.79 -6.09
N LEU A 311 9.28 -20.06 -6.68
CA LEU A 311 8.53 -19.01 -5.98
C LEU A 311 7.81 -19.55 -4.75
N GLU A 312 7.16 -20.71 -4.88
CA GLU A 312 6.42 -21.36 -3.80
C GLU A 312 7.34 -21.70 -2.61
N ALA A 313 8.56 -22.16 -2.87
CA ALA A 313 9.54 -22.44 -1.82
C ALA A 313 10.01 -21.18 -1.07
N ILE A 314 10.23 -20.06 -1.76
CA ILE A 314 10.81 -18.85 -1.15
C ILE A 314 9.79 -17.86 -0.59
N ALA A 315 8.52 -17.94 -1.00
CA ALA A 315 7.46 -17.03 -0.58
C ALA A 315 7.03 -17.24 0.88
N GLY A 316 6.49 -16.19 1.49
CA GLY A 316 5.85 -16.24 2.81
C GLY A 316 6.42 -15.25 3.83
N ARG A 317 5.70 -15.11 4.95
CA ARG A 317 5.97 -14.16 6.02
C ARG A 317 7.30 -14.41 6.74
N ASP A 318 8.00 -13.35 7.12
CA ASP A 318 9.25 -13.33 7.87
C ASP A 318 9.26 -12.09 8.77
N GLU A 319 9.28 -12.27 10.09
CA GLU A 319 9.24 -11.16 11.05
C GLU A 319 10.45 -10.22 10.96
N ARG A 320 11.54 -10.69 10.34
CA ARG A 320 12.76 -9.91 10.09
C ARG A 320 12.65 -8.99 8.87
N ASP A 321 11.57 -9.13 8.10
CA ASP A 321 11.21 -8.27 6.98
C ASP A 321 9.72 -7.88 7.06
N ASN A 322 9.46 -6.69 7.61
CA ASN A 322 8.11 -6.20 7.88
C ASN A 322 7.21 -6.10 6.63
N TYR A 323 7.76 -5.96 5.42
CA TYR A 323 6.95 -5.94 4.20
C TYR A 323 6.26 -7.28 3.96
N THR A 324 6.86 -8.38 4.42
CA THR A 324 6.24 -9.70 4.26
C THR A 324 4.99 -9.91 5.11
N LEU A 325 4.86 -9.12 6.19
CA LEU A 325 3.69 -9.14 7.07
C LEU A 325 2.45 -8.50 6.41
N ALA A 326 2.65 -7.75 5.31
CA ALA A 326 1.55 -7.16 4.53
C ALA A 326 0.82 -8.18 3.65
N SER A 327 1.35 -9.40 3.48
CA SER A 327 0.69 -10.44 2.69
C SER A 327 -0.71 -10.75 3.27
N PRO A 328 -1.78 -10.69 2.46
CA PRO A 328 -3.14 -10.93 2.93
C PRO A 328 -3.43 -12.42 3.15
N TYR A 329 -2.55 -13.31 2.69
CA TYR A 329 -2.76 -14.75 2.77
C TYR A 329 -2.14 -15.32 4.05
N PRO A 330 -2.85 -16.20 4.77
CA PRO A 330 -2.32 -16.87 5.95
C PRO A 330 -1.27 -17.93 5.61
N SER A 331 -1.26 -18.41 4.37
CA SER A 331 -0.31 -19.40 3.82
C SER A 331 0.04 -19.06 2.38
N VAL A 332 1.17 -19.59 1.91
CA VAL A 332 1.66 -19.39 0.53
C VAL A 332 0.69 -20.09 -0.44
N PRO A 333 0.15 -19.39 -1.47
CA PRO A 333 -0.64 -20.03 -2.51
C PRO A 333 0.22 -21.04 -3.30
N SER A 334 -0.37 -22.17 -3.71
CA SER A 334 0.37 -23.13 -4.55
C SER A 334 0.51 -22.62 -5.98
N TYR A 335 1.67 -22.05 -6.31
CA TYR A 335 1.90 -21.33 -7.57
C TYR A 335 2.04 -22.28 -8.75
N ALA A 336 2.73 -23.41 -8.59
CA ALA A 336 2.92 -24.37 -9.68
C ALA A 336 1.59 -24.96 -10.16
N ASN A 337 0.63 -25.15 -9.25
CA ASN A 337 -0.71 -25.63 -9.58
C ASN A 337 -1.54 -24.66 -10.43
N ALA A 338 -1.15 -23.38 -10.51
CA ALA A 338 -1.78 -22.41 -11.40
C ALA A 338 -1.38 -22.60 -12.88
N CYS A 339 -0.36 -23.40 -13.17
CA CYS A 339 0.13 -23.69 -14.51
C CYS A 339 -0.83 -24.63 -15.27
N GLN A 340 -1.96 -24.08 -15.72
CA GLN A 340 -3.02 -24.75 -16.47
C GLN A 340 -3.17 -24.16 -17.88
N LEU A 341 -3.50 -24.99 -18.86
CA LEU A 341 -3.60 -24.59 -20.27
C LEU A 341 -4.74 -23.60 -20.54
N ASP A 342 -5.76 -23.55 -19.69
CA ASP A 342 -6.91 -22.66 -19.76
C ASP A 342 -6.71 -21.35 -18.96
N GLY A 343 -5.50 -21.07 -18.46
CA GLY A 343 -5.21 -19.90 -17.62
C GLY A 343 -5.60 -18.54 -18.23
N LEU A 344 -5.72 -18.44 -19.56
CA LEU A 344 -6.17 -17.25 -20.29
C LEU A 344 -7.69 -17.16 -20.51
N GLN A 345 -8.43 -18.26 -20.34
CA GLN A 345 -9.86 -18.30 -20.60
C GLN A 345 -10.60 -17.30 -19.70
N GLY A 346 -11.38 -16.41 -20.33
CA GLY A 346 -12.21 -15.40 -19.66
C GLY A 346 -11.42 -14.25 -19.01
N LYS A 347 -10.09 -14.19 -19.16
CA LYS A 347 -9.28 -13.12 -18.58
C LYS A 347 -9.43 -11.82 -19.35
N ARG A 348 -9.40 -10.69 -18.65
CA ARG A 348 -9.42 -9.34 -19.24
C ARG A 348 -8.02 -8.74 -19.14
N ILE A 349 -7.39 -8.49 -20.29
CA ILE A 349 -6.01 -8.04 -20.36
C ILE A 349 -5.96 -6.68 -21.05
N GLY A 350 -5.35 -5.69 -20.40
CA GLY A 350 -5.19 -4.34 -20.94
C GLY A 350 -3.86 -4.11 -21.63
N ILE A 351 -3.86 -3.24 -22.63
CA ILE A 351 -2.65 -2.74 -23.31
C ILE A 351 -2.58 -1.21 -23.13
N PRO A 352 -1.56 -0.66 -22.44
CA PRO A 352 -1.37 0.77 -22.32
C PRO A 352 -0.65 1.29 -23.56
N ARG A 353 -1.42 1.62 -24.60
CA ARG A 353 -0.90 2.03 -25.92
C ARG A 353 0.01 3.27 -25.85
N ASN A 354 -0.27 4.19 -24.93
CA ASN A 354 0.57 5.37 -24.73
C ASN A 354 2.00 5.02 -24.27
N VAL A 355 2.20 3.89 -23.58
CA VAL A 355 3.52 3.39 -23.20
C VAL A 355 4.28 2.86 -24.41
N LEU A 356 3.59 2.14 -25.30
CA LEU A 356 4.19 1.54 -26.50
C LEU A 356 4.71 2.58 -27.52
N ALA A 357 4.13 3.78 -27.54
CA ALA A 357 4.57 4.87 -28.41
C ALA A 357 6.06 5.22 -28.20
N SER A 358 6.58 5.09 -26.97
CA SER A 358 7.99 5.33 -26.66
C SER A 358 8.93 4.33 -27.34
N LEU A 359 8.52 3.06 -27.43
CA LEU A 359 9.29 2.01 -28.08
C LEU A 359 9.26 2.12 -29.61
N ALA A 360 8.14 2.56 -30.17
CA ALA A 360 7.98 2.74 -31.62
C ALA A 360 8.98 3.74 -32.23
N MET A 361 9.49 4.68 -31.42
CA MET A 361 10.47 5.68 -31.85
C MET A 361 11.92 5.16 -31.88
N GLY A 362 12.19 3.97 -31.32
CA GLY A 362 13.53 3.39 -31.27
C GLY A 362 13.83 2.44 -32.42
N SER A 363 15.11 2.25 -32.78
CA SER A 363 15.55 1.32 -33.83
C SER A 363 15.13 -0.14 -33.55
N GLN A 364 14.90 -0.48 -32.29
CA GLN A 364 14.48 -1.82 -31.86
C GLN A 364 12.96 -2.04 -31.91
N GLY A 365 12.20 -0.94 -31.99
CA GLY A 365 10.75 -0.93 -31.80
C GLY A 365 9.97 -1.78 -32.81
N PRO A 366 10.23 -1.67 -34.12
CA PRO A 366 9.40 -2.33 -35.13
C PRO A 366 9.31 -3.86 -34.97
N ALA A 367 10.45 -4.53 -34.75
CA ALA A 367 10.49 -5.98 -34.59
C ALA A 367 9.75 -6.44 -33.32
N VAL A 368 9.98 -5.74 -32.20
CA VAL A 368 9.36 -6.04 -30.91
C VAL A 368 7.84 -5.80 -30.96
N LEU A 369 7.40 -4.69 -31.54
CA LEU A 369 5.99 -4.34 -31.66
C LEU A 369 5.25 -5.30 -32.60
N SER A 370 5.86 -5.68 -33.73
CA SER A 370 5.28 -6.66 -34.64
C SER A 370 5.04 -8.02 -33.97
N ALA A 371 6.04 -8.52 -33.23
CA ALA A 371 5.90 -9.75 -32.44
C ALA A 371 4.86 -9.60 -31.31
N PHE A 372 4.81 -8.44 -30.66
CA PHE A 372 3.84 -8.15 -29.60
C PHE A 372 2.40 -8.17 -30.13
N GLU A 373 2.09 -7.52 -31.27
CA GLU A 373 0.75 -7.59 -31.86
C GLU A 373 0.37 -9.01 -32.29
N ALA A 374 1.33 -9.79 -32.80
CA ALA A 374 1.08 -11.20 -33.11
C ALA A 374 0.73 -12.00 -31.84
N ALA A 375 1.37 -11.71 -30.70
CA ALA A 375 1.05 -12.32 -29.42
C ALA A 375 -0.35 -11.91 -28.90
N VAL A 376 -0.82 -10.69 -29.15
CA VAL A 376 -2.19 -10.25 -28.80
C VAL A 376 -3.24 -11.15 -29.46
N ALA A 377 -3.01 -11.57 -30.71
CA ALA A 377 -3.90 -12.51 -31.40
C ALA A 377 -3.93 -13.89 -30.72
N ILE A 378 -2.78 -14.40 -30.27
CA ILE A 378 -2.68 -15.68 -29.54
C ILE A 378 -3.44 -15.61 -28.22
N LEU A 379 -3.28 -14.52 -27.46
CA LEU A 379 -4.01 -14.29 -26.21
C LEU A 379 -5.53 -14.25 -26.44
N THR A 380 -5.98 -13.58 -27.50
CA THR A 380 -7.40 -13.49 -27.87
C THR A 380 -7.96 -14.87 -28.26
N GLN A 381 -7.24 -15.63 -29.08
CA GLN A 381 -7.62 -16.99 -29.48
C GLN A 381 -7.67 -17.96 -28.29
N ALA A 382 -6.88 -17.72 -27.25
CA ALA A 382 -6.89 -18.49 -26.00
C ALA A 382 -8.04 -18.11 -25.05
N GLY A 383 -8.94 -17.22 -25.46
CA GLY A 383 -10.15 -16.86 -24.71
C GLY A 383 -10.02 -15.62 -23.82
N ALA A 384 -8.93 -14.86 -23.93
CA ALA A 384 -8.78 -13.58 -23.24
C ALA A 384 -9.48 -12.43 -23.99
N THR A 385 -10.08 -11.51 -23.26
CA THR A 385 -10.60 -10.24 -23.78
C THR A 385 -9.51 -9.18 -23.70
N ILE A 386 -9.15 -8.59 -24.84
CA ILE A 386 -8.13 -7.54 -24.91
C ILE A 386 -8.78 -6.15 -24.87
N VAL A 387 -8.33 -5.31 -23.93
CA VAL A 387 -8.74 -3.90 -23.81
C VAL A 387 -7.61 -3.03 -24.36
N GLN A 388 -7.86 -2.42 -25.51
CA GLN A 388 -6.85 -1.70 -26.29
C GLN A 388 -6.44 -0.34 -25.68
N ASP A 389 -7.31 0.31 -24.90
CA ASP A 389 -7.08 1.68 -24.40
C ASP A 389 -6.83 1.74 -22.89
N ALA A 390 -6.10 0.76 -22.35
CA ALA A 390 -5.80 0.67 -20.91
C ALA A 390 -4.62 1.57 -20.50
N ASN A 391 -4.63 2.82 -20.94
CA ASN A 391 -3.50 3.76 -20.80
C ASN A 391 -3.18 4.10 -19.33
N PHE A 392 -1.88 4.33 -19.09
CA PHE A 392 -1.39 4.90 -17.83
C PHE A 392 -1.52 6.43 -17.90
N THR A 393 -2.41 7.00 -17.11
CA THR A 393 -2.76 8.43 -17.16
C THR A 393 -1.61 9.34 -16.74
N ALA A 394 -0.66 8.85 -15.95
CA ALA A 394 0.53 9.59 -15.55
C ALA A 394 1.78 9.27 -16.39
N TRP A 395 1.64 8.55 -17.52
CA TRP A 395 2.79 8.12 -18.31
C TRP A 395 3.62 9.27 -18.87
N GLU A 396 3.02 10.37 -19.30
CA GLU A 396 3.79 11.51 -19.84
C GLU A 396 4.71 12.15 -18.78
N GLU A 397 4.27 12.11 -17.52
CA GLU A 397 5.04 12.61 -16.39
C GLU A 397 6.10 11.62 -15.92
N PHE A 398 5.80 10.32 -15.96
CA PHE A 398 6.61 9.26 -15.35
C PHE A 398 8.10 9.30 -15.77
N PRO A 399 8.46 9.29 -17.07
CA PRO A 399 9.88 9.31 -17.51
C PRO A 399 10.64 10.58 -17.09
N ASN A 400 9.92 11.67 -16.82
CA ASN A 400 10.50 12.97 -16.49
C ASN A 400 10.54 13.22 -14.97
N SER A 401 9.95 12.32 -14.18
CA SER A 401 9.86 12.48 -12.73
C SER A 401 11.21 12.18 -12.05
N LYS A 402 11.70 13.15 -11.28
CA LYS A 402 12.90 12.98 -10.45
C LYS A 402 12.67 12.10 -9.24
N SER A 403 11.41 11.96 -8.79
CA SER A 403 11.11 11.22 -7.55
C SER A 403 11.49 9.75 -7.62
N VAL A 404 11.44 9.14 -8.82
CA VAL A 404 11.78 7.73 -9.04
C VAL A 404 13.20 7.45 -8.59
N ILE A 405 14.19 8.18 -9.11
CA ILE A 405 15.60 7.97 -8.75
C ILE A 405 15.94 8.54 -7.37
N GLN A 406 15.27 9.63 -6.94
CA GLN A 406 15.53 10.24 -5.64
C GLN A 406 15.10 9.33 -4.48
N VAL A 407 14.00 8.58 -4.63
CA VAL A 407 13.58 7.58 -3.63
C VAL A 407 14.64 6.49 -3.50
N LEU A 408 15.12 5.93 -4.63
CA LEU A 408 16.18 4.92 -4.61
C LEU A 408 17.47 5.42 -3.96
N ASN A 409 17.88 6.65 -4.25
CA ASN A 409 19.08 7.25 -3.65
C ASN A 409 18.96 7.37 -2.13
N ALA A 410 17.82 7.88 -1.66
CA ALA A 410 17.58 8.10 -0.24
C ALA A 410 17.42 6.77 0.53
N ASP A 411 16.78 5.78 -0.08
CA ASP A 411 16.70 4.43 0.47
C ASP A 411 18.06 3.75 0.54
N PHE A 412 18.86 3.84 -0.53
CA PHE A 412 20.15 3.15 -0.57
C PHE A 412 21.08 3.60 0.55
N ILE A 413 21.15 4.91 0.83
CA ILE A 413 21.93 5.46 1.96
C ILE A 413 21.58 4.76 3.27
N SER A 414 20.29 4.72 3.63
CA SER A 414 19.85 4.12 4.90
C SER A 414 19.92 2.60 4.90
N ASN A 415 19.58 1.97 3.78
CA ASN A 415 19.44 0.52 3.69
C ASN A 415 20.81 -0.17 3.63
N ILE A 416 21.81 0.42 2.95
CA ILE A 416 23.16 -0.15 2.93
C ILE A 416 23.79 -0.10 4.32
N GLU A 417 23.66 1.02 5.05
CA GLU A 417 24.13 1.16 6.43
C GLU A 417 23.50 0.10 7.36
N SER A 418 22.17 -0.09 7.23
CA SER A 418 21.44 -1.12 7.99
C SER A 418 21.94 -2.53 7.68
N TYR A 419 22.23 -2.85 6.42
CA TYR A 419 22.80 -4.15 6.04
C TYR A 419 24.21 -4.34 6.61
N LEU A 420 25.10 -3.38 6.38
CA LEU A 420 26.51 -3.44 6.79
C LEU A 420 26.65 -3.60 8.31
N SER A 421 25.78 -2.96 9.10
CA SER A 421 25.77 -3.07 10.56
C SER A 421 25.48 -4.48 11.09
N LYS A 422 24.90 -5.36 10.25
CA LYS A 422 24.50 -6.74 10.61
C LYS A 422 25.53 -7.79 10.20
N LEU A 423 26.57 -7.41 9.45
CA LEU A 423 27.63 -8.32 9.07
C LEU A 423 28.30 -8.90 10.33
N GLU A 424 28.63 -10.19 10.28
CA GLU A 424 29.43 -10.85 11.32
C GLU A 424 30.89 -10.43 11.22
N THR A 425 31.41 -10.42 10.00
CA THR A 425 32.76 -9.99 9.69
C THR A 425 32.71 -8.93 8.60
N ASN A 426 33.39 -7.82 8.82
CA ASN A 426 33.50 -6.69 7.89
C ASN A 426 34.98 -6.28 7.78
N PRO A 427 35.78 -7.02 6.98
CA PRO A 427 37.24 -6.89 7.02
C PRO A 427 37.74 -5.53 6.53
N ASN A 428 36.98 -4.87 5.65
CA ASN A 428 37.33 -3.57 5.09
C ASN A 428 36.75 -2.39 5.90
N SER A 429 36.11 -2.65 7.05
CA SER A 429 35.53 -1.64 7.95
C SER A 429 34.58 -0.65 7.26
N ILE A 430 33.74 -1.14 6.34
CA ILE A 430 32.79 -0.32 5.59
C ILE A 430 31.47 -0.24 6.35
N HIS A 431 31.09 0.95 6.83
CA HIS A 431 29.87 1.11 7.65
C HIS A 431 28.81 1.98 6.99
N THR A 432 29.21 2.85 6.08
CA THR A 432 28.34 3.84 5.42
C THR A 432 28.50 3.83 3.90
N LEU A 433 27.56 4.49 3.21
CA LEU A 433 27.73 4.74 1.76
C LEU A 433 28.98 5.59 1.48
N GLN A 434 29.35 6.49 2.39
CA GLN A 434 30.56 7.28 2.26
C GLN A 434 31.82 6.40 2.36
N ASP A 435 31.86 5.44 3.28
CA ASP A 435 32.98 4.49 3.40
C ASP A 435 33.08 3.63 2.15
N LEU A 436 31.94 3.13 1.67
CA LEU A 436 31.86 2.31 0.46
C LEU A 436 32.39 3.08 -0.75
N ARG A 437 31.90 4.29 -0.98
CA ARG A 437 32.39 5.19 -2.03
C ARG A 437 33.89 5.44 -1.91
N THR A 438 34.38 5.71 -0.70
CA THR A 438 35.80 6.00 -0.45
C THR A 438 36.67 4.79 -0.78
N TYR A 439 36.27 3.59 -0.33
CA TYR A 439 36.95 2.35 -0.67
C TYR A 439 36.99 2.16 -2.19
N THR A 440 35.82 2.23 -2.85
CA THR A 440 35.68 2.03 -4.30
C THR A 440 36.53 3.00 -5.12
N GLN A 441 36.68 4.24 -4.66
CA GLN A 441 37.54 5.24 -5.32
C GLN A 441 39.04 4.99 -5.09
N SER A 442 39.40 4.27 -4.04
CA SER A 442 40.81 4.05 -3.63
C SER A 442 41.40 2.72 -4.11
N ASP A 443 40.58 1.68 -4.25
CA ASP A 443 41.05 0.34 -4.63
C ASP A 443 41.14 0.22 -6.16
N PRO A 444 42.33 -0.02 -6.74
CA PRO A 444 42.48 -0.09 -8.20
C PRO A 444 41.71 -1.26 -8.83
N ARG A 445 41.38 -2.30 -8.07
CA ARG A 445 40.59 -3.45 -8.57
C ARG A 445 39.15 -3.07 -8.87
N GLU A 446 38.66 -2.01 -8.23
CA GLU A 446 37.31 -1.45 -8.46
C GLU A 446 37.24 -0.61 -9.74
N GLU A 447 38.38 -0.40 -10.42
CA GLU A 447 38.51 0.29 -11.70
C GLU A 447 38.05 1.77 -11.71
N TYR A 448 37.98 2.44 -10.56
CA TYR A 448 37.78 3.89 -10.52
C TYR A 448 39.03 4.64 -11.06
N PRO A 449 38.89 5.74 -11.83
CA PRO A 449 37.66 6.39 -12.28
C PRO A 449 37.10 5.88 -13.62
N ARG A 450 37.72 4.86 -14.24
CA ARG A 450 37.21 4.27 -15.51
C ARG A 450 35.78 3.76 -15.34
N ARG A 451 35.47 3.22 -14.17
CA ARG A 451 34.12 2.93 -13.68
C ARG A 451 33.82 3.90 -12.53
N ASP A 452 32.93 4.87 -12.78
CA ASP A 452 32.71 5.98 -11.86
C ASP A 452 31.91 5.57 -10.61
N THR A 453 31.60 6.54 -9.74
CA THR A 453 30.70 6.40 -8.58
C THR A 453 29.58 7.43 -8.62
N THR A 454 29.26 7.95 -9.80
CA THR A 454 28.46 9.17 -9.98
C THR A 454 27.08 9.05 -9.33
N GLN A 455 26.47 7.86 -9.30
CA GLN A 455 25.18 7.66 -8.65
C GLN A 455 25.27 7.89 -7.13
N TRP A 456 26.33 7.38 -6.50
CA TRP A 456 26.60 7.58 -5.07
C TRP A 456 27.02 9.01 -4.75
N ASP A 457 27.83 9.62 -5.62
CA ASP A 457 28.20 11.03 -5.53
C ASP A 457 26.96 11.92 -5.47
N ILE A 458 25.99 11.68 -6.36
CA ILE A 458 24.71 12.41 -6.39
C ILE A 458 23.91 12.16 -5.11
N ALA A 459 23.77 10.90 -4.68
CA ALA A 459 23.01 10.56 -3.48
C ALA A 459 23.57 11.26 -2.23
N LEU A 460 24.89 11.19 -2.04
CA LEU A 460 25.57 11.82 -0.91
C LEU A 460 25.53 13.35 -0.97
N ALA A 461 25.67 13.95 -2.15
CA ALA A 461 25.61 15.40 -2.32
C ALA A 461 24.23 15.99 -2.02
N VAL A 462 23.15 15.26 -2.32
CA VAL A 462 21.78 15.67 -1.97
C VAL A 462 21.55 15.59 -0.46
N GLY A 463 22.17 14.64 0.24
CA GLY A 463 22.11 14.53 1.70
C GLY A 463 20.73 14.15 2.26
N ILE A 464 19.85 13.58 1.43
CA ILE A 464 18.53 13.09 1.82
C ILE A 464 18.61 11.58 1.98
N ASN A 465 18.12 11.05 3.10
CA ASN A 465 17.95 9.62 3.32
C ASN A 465 16.47 9.30 3.57
N ASN A 466 16.13 8.01 3.72
CA ASN A 466 14.72 7.59 3.85
C ASN A 466 14.04 7.94 5.19
N THR A 467 14.74 8.65 6.08
CA THR A 467 14.18 9.23 7.31
C THR A 467 13.92 10.74 7.19
N SER A 468 14.43 11.38 6.14
CA SER A 468 14.26 12.81 5.89
C SER A 468 12.78 13.17 5.60
N PRO A 469 12.29 14.36 6.01
CA PRO A 469 10.94 14.81 5.69
C PRO A 469 10.66 14.90 4.17
N GLU A 470 11.64 15.39 3.40
CA GLU A 470 11.53 15.64 1.95
C GLU A 470 11.32 14.35 1.16
N PHE A 471 11.85 13.23 1.67
CA PHE A 471 11.70 11.90 1.08
C PHE A 471 10.23 11.48 0.93
N TRP A 472 9.36 11.87 1.88
CA TRP A 472 7.96 11.43 1.86
C TRP A 472 7.17 12.00 0.68
N LEU A 473 7.45 13.24 0.26
CA LEU A 473 6.83 13.82 -0.93
C LEU A 473 7.23 13.06 -2.19
N MET A 474 8.48 12.60 -2.27
CA MET A 474 8.97 11.80 -3.39
C MET A 474 8.28 10.44 -3.42
N CYS A 475 8.12 9.78 -2.25
CA CYS A 475 7.35 8.53 -2.15
C CYS A 475 5.89 8.70 -2.56
N GLN A 476 5.21 9.76 -2.09
CA GLN A 476 3.82 10.05 -2.47
C GLN A 476 3.68 10.25 -3.98
N ASN A 477 4.65 10.92 -4.61
CA ASN A 477 4.66 11.07 -6.05
C ASN A 477 4.81 9.71 -6.76
N ASN A 478 5.75 8.86 -6.34
CA ASN A 478 5.91 7.51 -6.88
C ASN A 478 4.63 6.66 -6.72
N LEU A 479 3.94 6.76 -5.58
CA LEU A 479 2.67 6.09 -5.33
C LEU A 479 1.57 6.57 -6.29
N ARG A 480 1.51 7.87 -6.59
CA ARG A 480 0.56 8.39 -7.60
C ARG A 480 0.92 7.90 -9.01
N LEU A 481 2.19 7.97 -9.37
CA LEU A 481 2.70 7.60 -10.69
C LEU A 481 2.47 6.11 -11.01
N GLY A 482 2.76 5.20 -10.08
CA GLY A 482 2.54 3.76 -10.26
C GLY A 482 1.15 3.28 -9.85
N GLY A 483 0.48 3.99 -8.95
CA GLY A 483 -0.83 3.68 -8.40
C GLY A 483 -1.95 4.14 -9.33
N GLU A 484 -2.69 5.18 -8.93
CA GLU A 484 -3.81 5.74 -9.71
C GLU A 484 -3.40 6.13 -11.14
N GLY A 485 -2.22 6.72 -11.29
CA GLY A 485 -1.67 7.13 -12.58
C GLY A 485 -1.13 6.00 -13.45
N GLY A 486 -0.87 4.83 -12.85
CA GLY A 486 -0.09 3.75 -13.44
C GLY A 486 -0.85 2.43 -13.56
N VAL A 487 -0.14 1.33 -13.23
CA VAL A 487 -0.62 -0.04 -13.41
C VAL A 487 -1.87 -0.34 -12.56
N LEU A 488 -1.89 0.07 -11.29
CA LEU A 488 -3.04 -0.22 -10.40
C LEU A 488 -4.29 0.54 -10.83
N GLY A 489 -4.13 1.78 -11.29
CA GLY A 489 -5.21 2.59 -11.84
C GLY A 489 -5.78 2.01 -13.13
N ALA A 490 -4.93 1.55 -14.04
CA ALA A 490 -5.37 0.90 -15.28
C ALA A 490 -6.15 -0.40 -15.00
N LEU A 491 -5.64 -1.25 -14.09
CA LEU A 491 -6.33 -2.48 -13.67
C LEU A 491 -7.74 -2.16 -13.12
N THR A 492 -7.84 -1.14 -12.28
CA THR A 492 -9.10 -0.73 -11.64
C THR A 492 -10.09 -0.14 -12.64
N ARG A 493 -9.68 0.88 -13.42
CA ARG A 493 -10.54 1.59 -14.37
C ARG A 493 -11.17 0.66 -15.40
N HIS A 494 -10.40 -0.30 -15.91
CA HIS A 494 -10.82 -1.17 -17.00
C HIS A 494 -11.26 -2.57 -16.54
N LYS A 495 -11.27 -2.84 -15.23
CA LYS A 495 -11.60 -4.13 -14.60
C LYS A 495 -10.79 -5.27 -15.23
N LEU A 496 -9.47 -5.15 -15.16
CA LEU A 496 -8.52 -6.07 -15.79
C LEU A 496 -7.96 -7.06 -14.77
N ASP A 497 -7.66 -8.26 -15.24
CA ASP A 497 -6.88 -9.26 -14.50
C ASP A 497 -5.37 -9.01 -14.62
N ALA A 498 -4.94 -8.45 -15.76
CA ALA A 498 -3.56 -8.07 -16.01
C ALA A 498 -3.43 -6.95 -17.06
N VAL A 499 -2.25 -6.36 -17.09
CA VAL A 499 -1.75 -5.53 -18.18
C VAL A 499 -0.61 -6.28 -18.88
N ILE A 500 -0.47 -6.14 -20.20
CA ILE A 500 0.67 -6.69 -20.94
C ILE A 500 1.48 -5.60 -21.63
N LEU A 501 2.80 -5.77 -21.64
CA LEU A 501 3.77 -4.91 -22.31
C LEU A 501 4.96 -5.73 -22.82
N PRO A 502 5.69 -5.26 -23.85
CA PRO A 502 7.04 -5.73 -24.12
C PRO A 502 7.91 -5.60 -22.86
N THR A 503 8.76 -6.59 -22.61
CA THR A 503 9.52 -6.66 -21.34
C THR A 503 10.44 -5.46 -21.14
N SER A 504 10.96 -4.88 -22.23
CA SER A 504 11.79 -3.65 -22.19
C SER A 504 11.08 -2.42 -21.61
N LEU A 505 9.75 -2.44 -21.46
CA LEU A 505 8.95 -1.36 -20.88
C LEU A 505 8.25 -1.77 -19.57
N ALA A 506 8.15 -3.07 -19.30
CA ALA A 506 7.24 -3.63 -18.32
C ALA A 506 7.66 -3.42 -16.86
N ALA A 507 8.93 -3.13 -16.60
CA ALA A 507 9.45 -3.03 -15.25
C ALA A 507 9.20 -1.66 -14.58
N TYR A 508 9.21 -0.58 -15.36
CA TYR A 508 9.32 0.78 -14.82
C TYR A 508 8.19 1.17 -13.86
N VAL A 509 6.94 1.13 -14.35
CA VAL A 509 5.77 1.57 -13.56
C VAL A 509 5.43 0.60 -12.42
N PRO A 510 5.48 -0.74 -12.59
CA PRO A 510 5.25 -1.68 -11.49
C PRO A 510 6.27 -1.60 -10.35
N SER A 511 7.54 -1.27 -10.64
CA SER A 511 8.59 -1.19 -9.62
C SER A 511 8.31 -0.15 -8.55
N VAL A 512 7.89 1.06 -8.95
CA VAL A 512 7.68 2.18 -8.00
C VAL A 512 6.53 1.98 -7.01
N VAL A 513 5.66 1.00 -7.29
CA VAL A 513 4.57 0.56 -6.39
C VAL A 513 4.71 -0.89 -5.95
N GLY A 514 5.77 -1.60 -6.35
CA GLY A 514 6.04 -2.95 -5.90
C GLY A 514 5.03 -4.03 -6.32
N THR A 515 4.38 -3.91 -7.48
CA THR A 515 3.41 -4.90 -7.98
C THR A 515 4.08 -6.02 -8.81
N PRO A 516 3.51 -7.23 -8.93
CA PRO A 516 4.19 -8.35 -9.57
C PRO A 516 4.19 -8.25 -11.10
N VAL A 517 5.24 -8.79 -11.70
CA VAL A 517 5.43 -8.87 -13.16
C VAL A 517 6.08 -10.21 -13.53
N ILE A 518 5.59 -10.86 -14.59
CA ILE A 518 6.15 -12.10 -15.12
C ILE A 518 6.50 -11.92 -16.57
N THR A 519 7.78 -12.05 -16.91
CA THR A 519 8.24 -12.08 -18.31
C THR A 519 8.35 -13.50 -18.82
N VAL A 520 7.95 -13.69 -20.07
CA VAL A 520 8.10 -14.95 -20.83
C VAL A 520 8.67 -14.65 -22.22
N PRO A 521 9.41 -15.60 -22.82
CA PRO A 521 9.93 -15.47 -24.18
C PRO A 521 8.84 -15.14 -25.22
N LEU A 522 9.13 -14.16 -26.08
CA LEU A 522 8.19 -13.69 -27.11
C LEU A 522 8.76 -13.86 -28.53
N GLY A 523 9.99 -13.37 -28.74
CA GLY A 523 10.52 -13.14 -30.07
C GLY A 523 12.04 -13.02 -30.08
N ALA A 524 12.61 -12.86 -31.26
CA ALA A 524 14.00 -12.47 -31.48
C ALA A 524 14.09 -11.54 -32.68
N TYR A 525 15.16 -10.75 -32.74
CA TYR A 525 15.37 -9.87 -33.87
C TYR A 525 15.64 -10.65 -35.17
N PRO A 526 15.03 -10.25 -36.29
CA PRO A 526 15.13 -10.98 -37.55
C PRO A 526 16.54 -10.96 -38.16
N ASN A 527 16.79 -11.89 -39.07
CA ASN A 527 18.02 -11.94 -39.86
C ASN A 527 18.27 -10.59 -40.57
N GLY A 528 19.52 -10.13 -40.57
CA GLY A 528 19.91 -8.85 -41.17
C GLY A 528 19.58 -7.62 -40.32
N THR A 529 19.16 -7.80 -39.06
CA THR A 529 19.00 -6.69 -38.11
C THR A 529 20.34 -5.99 -37.88
N ARG A 530 20.36 -4.67 -38.08
CA ARG A 530 21.57 -3.86 -37.84
C ARG A 530 21.98 -3.94 -36.37
N THR A 531 23.26 -4.23 -36.14
CA THR A 531 23.86 -4.23 -34.80
C THR A 531 23.76 -2.85 -34.14
N VAL A 532 23.23 -2.82 -32.93
CA VAL A 532 23.16 -1.65 -32.05
C VAL A 532 23.88 -2.00 -30.74
N TYR A 533 24.82 -1.14 -30.35
CA TYR A 533 25.55 -1.29 -29.11
C TYR A 533 24.80 -0.64 -27.95
N ASN A 534 25.03 -1.13 -26.73
CA ASN A 534 24.50 -0.53 -25.51
C ASN A 534 25.02 0.90 -25.30
N LYS A 535 24.47 1.61 -24.31
CA LYS A 535 24.81 3.02 -24.04
C LYS A 535 26.32 3.25 -23.80
N PHE A 536 27.00 2.28 -23.18
CA PHE A 536 28.44 2.35 -22.94
C PHE A 536 29.27 2.09 -24.22
N GLY A 537 28.68 1.46 -25.23
CA GLY A 537 29.28 1.21 -26.54
C GLY A 537 30.14 -0.07 -26.61
N ASN A 538 30.10 -0.94 -25.60
CA ASN A 538 30.98 -2.11 -25.53
C ASN A 538 30.29 -3.47 -25.74
N LEU A 539 28.96 -3.52 -25.64
CA LEU A 539 28.18 -4.75 -25.80
C LEU A 539 27.10 -4.57 -26.86
N VAL A 540 26.75 -5.66 -27.55
CA VAL A 540 25.69 -5.69 -28.55
C VAL A 540 24.35 -5.83 -27.85
N GLN A 541 23.56 -4.76 -27.83
CA GLN A 541 22.22 -4.76 -27.24
C GLN A 541 21.20 -5.36 -28.21
N VAL A 542 21.33 -5.08 -29.50
CA VAL A 542 20.48 -5.66 -30.54
C VAL A 542 21.28 -6.06 -31.76
N ALA A 543 20.99 -7.25 -32.24
CA ALA A 543 21.43 -7.85 -33.47
C ALA A 543 20.46 -8.99 -33.77
N GLU A 544 20.56 -9.58 -34.96
CA GLU A 544 19.82 -10.80 -35.28
C GLU A 544 19.98 -11.88 -34.19
N ASN A 545 18.96 -12.72 -34.03
CA ASN A 545 18.93 -13.83 -33.07
C ASN A 545 18.91 -13.43 -31.58
N ILE A 546 19.15 -12.17 -31.21
CA ILE A 546 18.99 -11.72 -29.82
C ILE A 546 17.49 -11.75 -29.44
N PRO A 547 17.11 -12.41 -28.33
CA PRO A 547 15.73 -12.57 -27.91
C PRO A 547 15.17 -11.32 -27.21
N PHE A 548 13.85 -11.27 -27.15
CA PHE A 548 13.10 -10.33 -26.30
C PHE A 548 11.81 -11.00 -25.79
N GLY A 549 11.29 -10.50 -24.67
CA GLY A 549 10.14 -11.09 -23.97
C GLY A 549 8.87 -10.23 -23.97
N ILE A 550 7.76 -10.85 -23.60
CA ILE A 550 6.49 -10.19 -23.22
C ILE A 550 6.29 -10.33 -21.71
N SER A 551 5.71 -9.32 -21.07
CA SER A 551 5.48 -9.33 -19.62
C SER A 551 4.01 -9.15 -19.27
N PHE A 552 3.57 -9.89 -18.26
CA PHE A 552 2.25 -9.79 -17.62
C PHE A 552 2.40 -9.06 -16.28
N LEU A 553 1.74 -7.93 -16.13
CA LEU A 553 1.77 -7.05 -14.97
C LEU A 553 0.43 -7.18 -14.23
N GLY A 554 0.47 -7.29 -12.90
CA GLY A 554 -0.75 -7.50 -12.12
C GLY A 554 -0.88 -6.57 -10.91
N ALA A 555 -1.99 -6.74 -10.18
CA ALA A 555 -2.18 -6.11 -8.88
C ALA A 555 -1.28 -6.78 -7.83
N HIS A 556 -1.08 -6.14 -6.69
CA HIS A 556 -0.45 -6.79 -5.54
C HIS A 556 -1.07 -8.16 -5.25
N TRP A 557 -0.22 -9.14 -4.96
CA TRP A 557 -0.62 -10.50 -4.58
C TRP A 557 -1.32 -11.31 -5.68
N SER A 558 -1.23 -10.88 -6.95
CA SER A 558 -1.87 -11.55 -8.09
C SER A 558 -0.98 -12.59 -8.80
N GLU A 559 0.17 -12.97 -8.22
CA GLU A 559 1.15 -13.86 -8.85
C GLU A 559 0.53 -15.16 -9.34
N ARG A 560 -0.39 -15.76 -8.57
CA ARG A 560 -1.08 -17.00 -8.98
C ARG A 560 -1.81 -16.83 -10.31
N THR A 561 -2.54 -15.72 -10.48
CA THR A 561 -3.28 -15.42 -11.71
C THR A 561 -2.32 -15.12 -12.87
N LEU A 562 -1.28 -14.32 -12.62
CA LEU A 562 -0.26 -14.01 -13.63
C LEU A 562 0.47 -15.27 -14.11
N ILE A 563 0.84 -16.17 -13.20
CA ILE A 563 1.49 -17.45 -13.53
C ILE A 563 0.61 -18.29 -14.45
N GLY A 564 -0.69 -18.39 -14.16
CA GLY A 564 -1.61 -19.12 -15.03
C GLY A 564 -1.71 -18.53 -16.44
N MET A 565 -1.77 -17.19 -16.56
CA MET A 565 -1.80 -16.53 -17.87
C MET A 565 -0.48 -16.68 -18.63
N ALA A 566 0.65 -16.46 -17.95
CA ALA A 566 1.99 -16.58 -18.52
C ALA A 566 2.26 -18.02 -18.99
N TYR A 567 1.90 -19.03 -18.18
CA TYR A 567 2.03 -20.44 -18.54
C TYR A 567 1.17 -20.79 -19.75
N ALA A 568 -0.11 -20.40 -19.76
CA ALA A 568 -0.99 -20.67 -20.89
C ALA A 568 -0.49 -20.03 -22.19
N PHE A 569 0.14 -18.85 -22.12
CA PHE A 569 0.81 -18.22 -23.26
C PHE A 569 2.07 -18.98 -23.67
N GLU A 570 2.97 -19.27 -22.74
CA GLU A 570 4.20 -20.04 -22.97
C GLU A 570 3.92 -21.36 -23.69
N GLN A 571 2.94 -22.14 -23.21
CA GLN A 571 2.61 -23.45 -23.77
C GLN A 571 2.05 -23.38 -25.20
N ARG A 572 1.55 -22.22 -25.64
CA ARG A 572 1.05 -22.00 -27.00
C ARG A 572 2.13 -21.51 -27.95
N THR A 573 3.18 -20.86 -27.43
CA THR A 573 4.24 -20.28 -28.26
C THR A 573 5.49 -21.14 -28.30
N LEU A 574 5.84 -21.78 -27.17
CA LEU A 574 7.06 -22.54 -26.92
C LEU A 574 8.29 -21.83 -27.51
N PHE A 575 8.32 -20.49 -27.42
CA PHE A 575 9.24 -19.68 -28.21
C PHE A 575 10.70 -19.97 -27.87
N ARG A 576 10.98 -20.30 -26.60
CA ARG A 576 12.33 -20.64 -26.14
C ARG A 576 13.00 -21.70 -27.01
N GLN A 577 12.26 -22.71 -27.46
CA GLN A 577 12.77 -23.85 -28.23
C GLN A 577 13.12 -23.50 -29.69
N LYS A 578 12.87 -22.26 -30.14
CA LYS A 578 13.04 -21.84 -31.54
C LYS A 578 14.39 -21.19 -31.82
N LEU A 579 15.10 -20.74 -30.79
CA LEU A 579 16.37 -20.05 -30.94
C LEU A 579 17.54 -20.98 -30.74
N ARG A 580 18.69 -20.59 -31.29
CA ARG A 580 19.95 -21.29 -31.13
C ARG A 580 20.95 -20.38 -30.46
N HIS A 581 21.70 -20.91 -29.52
CA HIS A 581 22.82 -20.19 -28.95
C HIS A 581 24.00 -20.25 -29.94
N TYR A 582 24.91 -19.28 -29.85
CA TYR A 582 26.19 -19.35 -30.57
C TYR A 582 27.26 -20.10 -29.76
N ILE A 583 27.05 -20.27 -28.44
CA ILE A 583 27.87 -21.06 -27.52
C ILE A 583 26.94 -21.87 -26.61
N GLU A 584 27.18 -23.17 -26.46
CA GLU A 584 26.44 -24.07 -25.55
C GLU A 584 27.41 -24.99 -24.79
N PRO A 585 27.12 -25.38 -23.54
CA PRO A 585 27.80 -26.47 -22.88
C PRO A 585 27.35 -27.81 -23.49
N HIS A 586 28.25 -28.80 -23.48
CA HIS A 586 28.04 -30.12 -24.07
C HIS A 586 28.00 -31.25 -23.05
N THR A 587 28.48 -31.04 -21.81
CA THR A 587 28.40 -32.09 -20.78
C THR A 587 26.94 -32.39 -20.41
N GLU A 588 26.57 -33.67 -20.50
CA GLU A 588 25.26 -34.19 -20.10
C GLU A 588 25.41 -35.25 -18.99
N ILE A 589 24.29 -35.67 -18.38
CA ILE A 589 24.29 -36.75 -17.39
C ILE A 589 24.54 -38.09 -18.10
N VAL A 590 25.46 -38.89 -17.57
CA VAL A 590 25.73 -40.25 -18.05
C VAL A 590 25.08 -41.26 -17.10
N GLY A 591 24.31 -42.20 -17.64
CA GLY A 591 23.61 -43.21 -16.82
C GLY A 591 24.55 -44.15 -16.07
N ARG A 592 24.09 -44.67 -14.91
CA ARG A 592 24.78 -45.77 -14.23
C ARG A 592 24.63 -47.03 -15.07
N LEU A 593 25.73 -47.52 -15.63
CA LEU A 593 25.77 -48.87 -16.21
C LEU A 593 25.50 -49.87 -15.08
N GLU A 594 24.55 -50.78 -15.28
CA GLU A 594 24.33 -51.90 -14.37
C GLU A 594 25.60 -52.75 -14.30
N GLY A 595 26.24 -52.82 -13.12
CA GLY A 595 27.30 -53.78 -12.81
C GLY A 595 28.56 -53.16 -12.21
N GLY A 596 28.74 -53.33 -10.90
CA GLY A 596 29.99 -52.98 -10.20
C GLY A 596 29.79 -52.84 -8.70
N ASP A 597 29.67 -53.99 -8.03
CA ASP A 597 29.70 -54.17 -6.58
C ASP A 597 31.02 -53.64 -6.00
N ASP A 598 30.95 -52.89 -4.90
CA ASP A 598 32.03 -52.78 -3.89
C ASP A 598 31.39 -52.25 -2.59
N GLY A 599 31.06 -53.20 -1.71
CA GLY A 599 30.31 -52.97 -0.49
C GLY A 599 31.12 -52.38 0.67
N PHE A 600 30.38 -51.85 1.64
CA PHE A 600 30.75 -51.89 3.05
C PHE A 600 29.48 -51.94 3.91
N GLU A 601 29.27 -53.09 4.57
CA GLU A 601 28.24 -53.30 5.57
C GLU A 601 28.56 -52.55 6.88
N CYS A 602 27.53 -52.03 7.55
CA CYS A 602 27.44 -52.21 9.00
C CYS A 602 25.97 -52.24 9.48
N SER A 603 25.60 -53.40 10.01
CA SER A 603 24.33 -53.76 10.64
C SER A 603 24.07 -53.06 11.99
N ARG A 604 22.79 -52.79 12.33
CA ARG A 604 22.08 -53.41 13.48
C ARG A 604 20.60 -52.99 13.61
N SER A 605 19.80 -54.01 13.93
CA SER A 605 18.35 -54.09 14.22
C SER A 605 17.89 -53.27 15.43
N MET A 606 16.61 -53.01 15.74
CA MET A 606 15.44 -53.92 15.80
C MET A 606 14.15 -53.09 16.10
N ALA A 607 12.97 -53.66 15.78
CA ALA A 607 11.65 -53.01 15.68
C ALA A 607 10.73 -53.19 16.95
N PRO A 608 9.36 -53.15 16.89
CA PRO A 608 8.49 -52.10 17.44
C PRO A 608 7.44 -52.61 18.47
N TYR A 609 6.58 -51.73 19.04
CA TYR A 609 5.39 -52.16 19.83
C TYR A 609 4.12 -51.32 19.58
N LYS A 610 2.97 -52.02 19.64
CA LYS A 610 1.59 -51.63 19.26
C LYS A 610 0.62 -51.59 20.46
N LEU A 611 -0.38 -50.69 20.36
CA LEU A 611 -1.83 -50.74 20.71
C LEU A 611 -2.42 -51.10 22.11
N GLY A 612 -3.48 -50.34 22.46
CA GLY A 612 -4.70 -50.73 23.23
C GLY A 612 -5.36 -49.52 23.93
N LYS A 613 -6.53 -48.94 23.54
CA LYS A 613 -7.97 -49.28 23.79
C LYS A 613 -8.30 -49.48 25.30
N THR A 614 -9.36 -48.94 25.95
CA THR A 614 -10.76 -48.58 25.57
C THR A 614 -11.56 -47.97 26.77
N THR A 615 -12.65 -47.21 26.47
CA THR A 615 -14.01 -47.11 27.15
C THR A 615 -14.16 -46.51 28.59
N ASP A 616 -15.24 -45.84 29.06
CA ASP A 616 -16.62 -45.59 28.56
C ASP A 616 -17.46 -44.55 29.39
N ILE A 617 -18.59 -44.08 28.79
CA ILE A 617 -19.97 -43.77 29.31
C ILE A 617 -20.17 -42.83 30.53
N SER A 618 -20.99 -41.76 30.52
CA SER A 618 -22.47 -41.59 30.29
C SER A 618 -22.85 -40.11 30.62
N ARG A 619 -24.00 -39.48 30.33
CA ARG A 619 -25.22 -39.60 29.48
C ARG A 619 -26.20 -38.50 29.97
N TRP A 620 -27.24 -38.19 29.16
CA TRP A 620 -28.55 -37.52 29.45
C TRP A 620 -28.69 -36.02 29.05
N ARG A 621 -29.79 -35.54 28.44
CA ARG A 621 -30.87 -36.06 27.56
C ARG A 621 -31.82 -34.89 27.19
N ASN A 622 -32.18 -34.77 25.90
CA ASN A 622 -33.54 -34.51 25.35
C ASN A 622 -34.29 -33.16 25.65
N CYS A 623 -35.19 -32.60 24.82
CA CYS A 623 -35.88 -33.00 23.57
C CYS A 623 -36.69 -31.80 22.99
N LEU A 624 -36.86 -31.74 21.65
CA LEU A 624 -38.09 -31.48 20.85
C LEU A 624 -38.84 -30.11 21.00
N SER A 625 -39.55 -29.51 20.03
CA SER A 625 -40.01 -29.88 18.69
C SER A 625 -40.74 -28.71 17.99
N PHE A 626 -40.56 -28.62 16.67
CA PHE A 626 -41.53 -28.32 15.59
C PHE A 626 -42.18 -26.93 15.34
N ASN A 627 -41.97 -26.53 14.08
CA ASN A 627 -42.58 -25.53 13.17
C ASN A 627 -44.02 -25.97 12.71
N PRO A 628 -44.71 -25.37 11.71
CA PRO A 628 -44.52 -24.11 10.92
C PRO A 628 -45.85 -23.33 10.65
N LEU A 629 -45.78 -22.20 9.91
CA LEU A 629 -46.54 -21.88 8.66
C LEU A 629 -46.69 -20.35 8.42
N ASN A 630 -46.53 -19.97 7.15
CA ASN A 630 -46.65 -18.65 6.49
C ASN A 630 -47.79 -18.78 5.42
N PRO A 631 -48.29 -17.79 4.63
CA PRO A 631 -48.09 -16.33 4.56
C PRO A 631 -49.37 -15.45 4.34
N TYR A 632 -49.21 -14.14 4.55
CA TYR A 632 -49.83 -12.95 3.90
C TYR A 632 -51.27 -12.98 3.33
N ARG A 633 -52.19 -12.24 3.98
CA ARG A 633 -53.08 -11.22 3.37
C ARG A 633 -53.94 -10.55 4.46
N LEU A 634 -53.86 -9.23 4.60
CA LEU A 634 -54.93 -8.25 4.95
C LEU A 634 -54.31 -6.97 5.52
N GLU A 635 -53.72 -6.18 4.62
CA GLU A 635 -53.40 -4.77 4.81
C GLU A 635 -54.69 -3.92 4.76
N MET A 636 -54.66 -2.76 5.43
CA MET A 636 -55.64 -1.66 5.41
C MET A 636 -56.81 -1.65 6.41
N GLY A 637 -56.66 -2.27 7.59
CA GLY A 637 -57.50 -1.96 8.77
C GLY A 637 -56.73 -1.46 10.00
N HIS A 638 -55.42 -1.76 10.05
CA HIS A 638 -54.65 -1.67 11.30
C HIS A 638 -53.98 -0.32 11.56
N ILE A 639 -53.87 0.56 10.55
CA ILE A 639 -53.14 1.83 10.68
C ILE A 639 -53.95 2.90 11.38
N GLU A 640 -55.26 2.98 11.15
CA GLU A 640 -56.11 4.00 11.77
C GLU A 640 -56.31 3.75 13.26
N ASP A 641 -56.49 2.49 13.67
CA ASP A 641 -56.55 2.09 15.09
C ASP A 641 -55.22 2.32 15.82
N THR A 642 -54.10 2.11 15.12
CA THR A 642 -52.76 2.38 15.67
C THR A 642 -52.52 3.89 15.83
N CYS A 643 -52.96 4.71 14.87
CA CYS A 643 -52.90 6.17 14.97
C CYS A 643 -53.77 6.71 16.11
N ALA A 644 -54.96 6.15 16.32
CA ALA A 644 -55.84 6.55 17.42
C ALA A 644 -55.25 6.17 18.79
N SER A 645 -54.69 4.96 18.91
CA SER A 645 -54.00 4.49 20.12
C SER A 645 -52.78 5.34 20.46
N LEU A 646 -51.96 5.67 19.45
CA LEU A 646 -50.76 6.50 19.64
C LEU A 646 -51.11 7.94 20.02
N ARG A 647 -52.17 8.53 19.45
CA ARG A 647 -52.65 9.87 19.86
C ARG A 647 -53.14 9.88 21.30
N ALA A 648 -53.83 8.84 21.75
CA ALA A 648 -54.27 8.70 23.14
C ALA A 648 -53.06 8.55 24.10
N GLN A 649 -52.04 7.79 23.71
CA GLN A 649 -50.81 7.65 24.48
C GLN A 649 -50.01 8.96 24.55
N ILE A 650 -49.95 9.73 23.47
CA ILE A 650 -49.30 11.05 23.45
C ILE A 650 -50.00 11.99 24.43
N ALA A 651 -51.33 12.10 24.37
CA ALA A 651 -52.10 12.95 25.28
C ALA A 651 -51.92 12.55 26.76
N ALA A 652 -51.91 11.24 27.06
CA ALA A 652 -51.66 10.74 28.41
C ALA A 652 -50.24 11.05 28.91
N THR A 653 -49.25 10.96 28.01
CA THR A 653 -47.84 11.24 28.32
C THR A 653 -47.60 12.73 28.50
N GLU A 654 -48.26 13.59 27.72
CA GLU A 654 -48.21 15.05 27.87
C GLU A 654 -48.83 15.50 29.20
N ALA A 655 -49.92 14.86 29.63
CA ALA A 655 -50.51 15.10 30.95
C ALA A 655 -49.55 14.69 32.09
N GLN A 656 -48.87 13.55 31.97
CA GLN A 656 -47.82 13.14 32.91
C GLN A 656 -46.65 14.12 32.93
N LEU A 657 -46.21 14.59 31.75
CA LEU A 657 -45.12 15.55 31.62
C LEU A 657 -45.47 16.90 32.26
N ALA A 658 -46.72 17.35 32.12
CA ALA A 658 -47.21 18.57 32.79
C ALA A 658 -47.30 18.40 34.33
N GLY A 659 -47.53 17.18 34.82
CA GLY A 659 -47.44 16.85 36.25
C GLY A 659 -46.01 16.92 36.76
N LEU A 660 -45.10 16.21 36.09
CA LEU A 660 -43.68 16.17 36.45
C LEU A 660 -43.01 17.54 36.37
N LYS A 661 -43.40 18.41 35.42
CA LYS A 661 -42.89 19.79 35.35
C LYS A 661 -43.30 20.63 36.57
N ARG A 662 -44.52 20.45 37.09
CA ARG A 662 -44.96 21.14 38.32
C ARG A 662 -44.25 20.60 39.56
N GLU A 663 -43.99 19.31 39.62
CA GLU A 663 -43.19 18.71 40.69
C GLU A 663 -41.73 19.19 40.64
N LEU A 664 -41.16 19.30 39.43
CA LEU A 664 -39.81 19.82 39.22
C LEU A 664 -39.69 21.28 39.66
N GLU A 665 -40.64 22.13 39.27
CA GLU A 665 -40.66 23.54 39.66
C GLU A 665 -40.80 23.71 41.19
N SER A 666 -41.61 22.87 41.83
CA SER A 666 -41.72 22.80 43.30
C SER A 666 -40.41 22.35 43.96
N ALA A 667 -39.75 21.33 43.42
CA ALA A 667 -38.48 20.81 43.92
C ALA A 667 -37.32 21.81 43.74
N GLU A 668 -37.29 22.53 42.61
CA GLU A 668 -36.30 23.57 42.33
C GLU A 668 -36.47 24.78 43.26
N GLN A 669 -37.71 25.21 43.54
CA GLN A 669 -37.96 26.26 44.52
C GLN A 669 -37.59 25.83 45.95
N ALA A 670 -37.82 24.57 46.32
CA ALA A 670 -37.38 24.02 47.60
C ALA A 670 -35.83 23.98 47.70
N ALA A 671 -35.14 23.63 46.61
CA ALA A 671 -33.67 23.62 46.55
C ALA A 671 -33.04 25.02 46.62
N ILE A 672 -33.70 26.03 46.04
CA ILE A 672 -33.27 27.44 46.14
C ILE A 672 -33.42 27.95 47.58
N LYS A 673 -34.52 27.58 48.25
CA LYS A 673 -34.79 27.94 49.66
C LYS A 673 -33.81 27.27 50.62
N ALA A 674 -33.38 26.04 50.34
CA ALA A 674 -32.33 25.34 51.09
C ALA A 674 -30.94 25.98 50.92
N ARG A 675 -30.61 26.49 49.72
CA ARG A 675 -29.30 27.13 49.46
C ARG A 675 -29.15 28.54 50.05
N THR A 676 -30.26 29.21 50.41
CA THR A 676 -30.23 30.56 50.98
C THR A 676 -30.19 30.58 52.51
N GLN A 677 -30.35 29.44 53.20
CA GLN A 677 -30.30 29.35 54.67
C GLN A 677 -28.98 28.80 55.24
N ASP A 678 -28.11 28.17 54.42
CA ASP A 678 -26.83 27.61 54.87
C ASP A 678 -25.61 28.41 54.36
N ALA A 679 -25.37 29.57 54.96
CA ALA A 679 -24.05 30.21 54.91
C ALA A 679 -23.43 30.21 56.32
N PRO A 680 -22.35 29.47 56.58
CA PRO A 680 -21.57 29.62 57.82
C PRO A 680 -20.19 30.24 57.62
N ASN A 681 -19.89 31.13 58.58
CA ASN A 681 -18.61 31.79 58.88
C ASN A 681 -17.41 30.84 59.07
N PRO A 682 -16.17 31.34 58.92
CA PRO A 682 -14.96 30.55 59.10
C PRO A 682 -14.53 30.55 60.57
N THR A 683 -14.94 29.54 61.34
CA THR A 683 -14.21 29.17 62.56
C THR A 683 -14.56 27.74 62.99
N THR A 684 -13.53 26.89 63.07
CA THR A 684 -13.44 25.68 63.91
C THR A 684 -14.69 24.82 64.09
N THR A 685 -14.71 23.65 63.46
CA THR A 685 -14.71 22.37 64.20
C THR A 685 -14.48 21.22 63.22
N ALA A 686 -13.39 20.49 63.46
CA ALA A 686 -13.21 19.17 62.91
C ALA A 686 -14.29 18.23 63.46
N SER A 687 -15.06 17.62 62.57
CA SER A 687 -15.77 16.36 62.79
C SER A 687 -15.45 15.47 61.59
N THR A 688 -14.37 14.67 61.64
CA THR A 688 -14.49 13.25 62.02
C THR A 688 -15.81 12.60 61.59
N GLN A 689 -16.07 12.55 60.28
CA GLN A 689 -16.84 11.45 59.71
C GLN A 689 -15.89 10.33 59.32
N SER A 690 -16.02 9.26 60.10
CA SER A 690 -15.36 7.98 59.95
C SER A 690 -15.33 7.50 58.51
N SER A 691 -14.13 7.29 57.99
CA SER A 691 -13.91 6.29 56.96
C SER A 691 -14.39 4.95 57.53
N GLU A 692 -15.63 4.56 57.25
CA GLU A 692 -15.92 3.14 57.16
C GLU A 692 -14.90 2.62 56.15
N LYS A 693 -13.90 1.85 56.61
CA LYS A 693 -13.00 1.11 55.74
C LYS A 693 -13.88 0.11 55.00
N ARG A 694 -14.49 0.55 53.88
CA ARG A 694 -15.21 -0.35 52.99
C ARG A 694 -14.23 -1.46 52.63
N LYS A 695 -14.67 -2.70 52.82
CA LYS A 695 -13.89 -3.90 52.50
C LYS A 695 -13.33 -3.85 51.07
N TRP A 696 -14.07 -3.19 50.17
CA TRP A 696 -13.74 -3.04 48.77
C TRP A 696 -13.69 -1.55 48.38
N PRO A 697 -12.67 -1.10 47.61
CA PRO A 697 -12.42 0.33 47.38
C PRO A 697 -13.33 1.01 46.34
N LEU A 698 -14.10 0.27 45.54
CA LEU A 698 -15.08 0.78 44.55
C LEU A 698 -16.52 0.51 45.02
N LEU A 699 -17.49 1.26 44.50
CA LEU A 699 -18.91 0.96 44.67
C LEU A 699 -19.29 -0.35 43.95
N ASP A 700 -20.35 -1.01 44.42
CA ASP A 700 -20.87 -2.23 43.80
C ASP A 700 -21.27 -2.02 42.32
N GLU A 701 -21.87 -0.86 41.99
CA GLU A 701 -22.15 -0.49 40.60
C GLU A 701 -20.88 -0.28 39.78
N GLU A 702 -19.84 0.35 40.34
CA GLU A 702 -18.55 0.54 39.67
C GLU A 702 -17.87 -0.82 39.39
N TYR A 703 -17.97 -1.79 40.30
CA TYR A 703 -17.50 -3.16 40.05
C TYR A 703 -18.23 -3.82 38.88
N ARG A 704 -19.56 -3.67 38.79
CA ARG A 704 -20.34 -4.22 37.66
C ARG A 704 -20.02 -3.51 36.36
N ARG A 705 -19.94 -2.18 36.37
CA ARG A 705 -19.70 -1.35 35.17
C ARG A 705 -18.30 -1.56 34.62
N TYR A 706 -17.29 -1.58 35.48
CA TYR A 706 -15.88 -1.65 35.09
C TYR A 706 -15.30 -3.06 35.17
N GLY A 707 -16.08 -4.07 35.53
CA GLY A 707 -15.59 -5.44 35.73
C GLY A 707 -14.84 -6.00 34.53
N ARG A 708 -15.34 -5.76 33.30
CA ARG A 708 -14.70 -6.24 32.06
C ARG A 708 -13.38 -5.53 31.74
N GLN A 709 -13.18 -4.28 32.16
CA GLN A 709 -11.89 -3.61 31.99
C GLN A 709 -10.92 -3.97 33.13
N MET A 710 -11.41 -4.21 34.35
CA MET A 710 -10.57 -4.58 35.48
C MET A 710 -9.97 -5.99 35.38
N ILE A 711 -10.52 -6.89 34.56
CA ILE A 711 -9.89 -8.19 34.26
C ILE A 711 -8.68 -8.07 33.32
N VAL A 712 -8.51 -6.93 32.64
CA VAL A 712 -7.36 -6.68 31.77
C VAL A 712 -6.13 -6.40 32.64
N PRO A 713 -5.03 -7.17 32.53
CA PRO A 713 -3.88 -7.05 33.43
C PRO A 713 -3.25 -5.66 33.49
N GLN A 714 -3.26 -4.93 32.37
CA GLN A 714 -2.71 -3.58 32.24
C GLN A 714 -3.55 -2.50 32.97
N VAL A 715 -4.79 -2.82 33.35
CA VAL A 715 -5.65 -1.96 34.16
C VAL A 715 -5.75 -2.53 35.57
N GLY A 716 -6.33 -3.72 35.73
CA GLY A 716 -6.56 -4.30 37.06
C GLY A 716 -7.41 -3.41 37.98
N LEU A 717 -7.52 -3.80 39.25
CA LEU A 717 -8.18 -2.94 40.26
C LEU A 717 -7.38 -1.65 40.49
N GLN A 718 -6.05 -1.72 40.50
CA GLN A 718 -5.20 -0.55 40.77
C GLN A 718 -5.28 0.51 39.67
N GLY A 719 -5.25 0.11 38.40
CA GLY A 719 -5.46 1.03 37.28
C GLY A 719 -6.86 1.63 37.28
N GLN A 720 -7.89 0.88 37.68
CA GLN A 720 -9.23 1.44 37.85
C GLN A 720 -9.28 2.51 38.95
N LEU A 721 -8.60 2.28 40.07
CA LEU A 721 -8.52 3.28 41.15
C LEU A 721 -7.77 4.52 40.69
N LYS A 722 -6.69 4.37 39.90
CA LYS A 722 -5.98 5.48 39.26
C LYS A 722 -6.89 6.27 38.33
N LEU A 723 -7.66 5.60 37.46
CA LEU A 723 -8.66 6.24 36.59
C LEU A 723 -9.68 7.03 37.42
N ARG A 724 -10.25 6.43 38.46
CA ARG A 724 -11.22 7.08 39.35
C ARG A 724 -10.64 8.30 40.09
N SER A 725 -9.34 8.31 40.38
CA SER A 725 -8.68 9.47 41.00
C SER A 725 -8.26 10.56 40.01
N ALA A 726 -8.11 10.22 38.72
CA ALA A 726 -7.54 11.11 37.72
C ALA A 726 -8.51 12.22 37.29
N LYS A 727 -7.94 13.39 37.02
CA LYS A 727 -8.62 14.55 36.44
C LYS A 727 -8.06 14.84 35.05
N VAL A 728 -8.88 14.73 34.01
CA VAL A 728 -8.46 14.95 32.63
C VAL A 728 -9.15 16.18 32.04
N LEU A 729 -8.36 17.07 31.44
CA LEU A 729 -8.87 18.23 30.69
C LEU A 729 -8.91 17.92 29.20
N ILE A 730 -10.06 18.10 28.56
CA ILE A 730 -10.25 17.95 27.12
C ILE A 730 -10.47 19.35 26.53
N VAL A 731 -9.53 19.81 25.71
CA VAL A 731 -9.61 21.11 25.03
C VAL A 731 -10.14 20.91 23.62
N GLY A 732 -11.38 21.32 23.39
CA GLY A 732 -12.16 21.07 22.18
C GLY A 732 -13.16 19.92 22.39
N ALA A 733 -14.45 20.22 22.26
CA ALA A 733 -15.55 19.25 22.28
C ALA A 733 -16.02 18.88 20.86
N GLY A 734 -15.16 19.10 19.85
CA GLY A 734 -15.41 18.79 18.45
C GLY A 734 -15.22 17.31 18.08
N GLY A 735 -14.79 17.04 16.84
CA GLY A 735 -14.75 15.67 16.30
C GLY A 735 -13.82 14.71 17.03
N LEU A 736 -12.69 15.21 17.57
CA LEU A 736 -11.75 14.43 18.39
C LEU A 736 -12.25 14.29 19.84
N GLY A 737 -12.70 15.42 20.41
CA GLY A 737 -13.13 15.50 21.81
C GLY A 737 -14.37 14.68 22.11
N CYS A 738 -15.30 14.57 21.16
CA CYS A 738 -16.52 13.77 21.28
C CYS A 738 -16.22 12.29 21.68
N PRO A 739 -15.55 11.48 20.83
CA PRO A 739 -15.22 10.11 21.19
C PRO A 739 -14.24 10.03 22.37
N ALA A 740 -13.26 10.95 22.47
CA ALA A 740 -12.32 10.93 23.59
C ALA A 740 -13.03 11.05 24.94
N ALA A 741 -13.95 12.01 25.07
CA ALA A 741 -14.74 12.21 26.28
C ALA A 741 -15.67 11.02 26.57
N GLN A 742 -16.30 10.44 25.54
CA GLN A 742 -17.17 9.26 25.69
C GLN A 742 -16.41 8.06 26.27
N TYR A 743 -15.25 7.73 25.70
CA TYR A 743 -14.47 6.58 26.15
C TYR A 743 -13.82 6.82 27.51
N LEU A 744 -13.38 8.04 27.83
CA LEU A 744 -12.83 8.36 29.16
C LEU A 744 -13.92 8.37 30.26
N ALA A 745 -15.10 8.89 29.95
CA ALA A 745 -16.25 8.81 30.85
C ALA A 745 -16.65 7.35 31.08
N GLY A 746 -16.75 6.55 30.00
CA GLY A 746 -17.06 5.13 30.06
C GLY A 746 -16.02 4.31 30.84
N ALA A 747 -14.74 4.67 30.75
CA ALA A 747 -13.65 4.04 31.50
C ALA A 747 -13.64 4.41 33.00
N GLY A 748 -14.42 5.40 33.42
CA GLY A 748 -14.54 5.80 34.82
C GLY A 748 -13.43 6.74 35.28
N VAL A 749 -12.96 7.64 34.40
CA VAL A 749 -12.09 8.75 34.81
C VAL A 749 -12.84 9.64 35.82
N GLY A 750 -12.19 9.96 36.95
CA GLY A 750 -12.85 10.63 38.08
C GLY A 750 -13.39 12.03 37.80
N THR A 751 -12.65 12.84 37.05
CA THR A 751 -13.09 14.18 36.66
C THR A 751 -12.74 14.46 35.20
N LEU A 752 -13.72 14.95 34.44
CA LEU A 752 -13.56 15.38 33.06
C LEU A 752 -13.91 16.87 32.94
N GLY A 753 -12.90 17.69 32.65
CA GLY A 753 -13.08 19.09 32.27
C GLY A 753 -13.19 19.22 30.76
N LEU A 754 -14.19 19.96 30.27
CA LEU A 754 -14.34 20.24 28.84
C LEU A 754 -14.22 21.75 28.60
N VAL A 755 -13.33 22.14 27.68
CA VAL A 755 -13.13 23.54 27.25
C VAL A 755 -13.57 23.67 25.80
N ASP A 756 -14.65 24.38 25.56
CA ASP A 756 -15.13 24.73 24.22
C ASP A 756 -16.07 25.94 24.34
N GLY A 757 -15.94 26.88 23.41
CA GLY A 757 -16.76 28.10 23.39
C GLY A 757 -17.83 28.10 22.30
N ASP A 758 -17.83 27.09 21.42
CA ASP A 758 -18.77 27.00 20.31
C ASP A 758 -20.13 26.46 20.76
N THR A 759 -21.13 26.68 19.91
CA THR A 759 -22.43 26.01 19.99
C THR A 759 -22.49 24.83 19.01
N VAL A 760 -23.45 23.93 19.23
CA VAL A 760 -23.68 22.78 18.36
C VAL A 760 -24.32 23.26 17.05
N GLU A 761 -23.74 22.85 15.93
CA GLU A 761 -24.21 23.17 14.58
C GLU A 761 -24.54 21.90 13.80
N SER A 762 -25.57 21.94 12.96
CA SER A 762 -26.02 20.80 12.14
C SER A 762 -24.93 20.29 11.20
N SER A 763 -24.19 21.21 10.58
CA SER A 763 -23.04 20.95 9.68
C SER A 763 -21.96 20.09 10.35
N ASN A 764 -21.88 20.11 11.68
CA ASN A 764 -20.83 19.44 12.45
C ASN A 764 -21.23 18.06 13.00
N LEU A 765 -22.53 17.73 13.00
CA LEU A 765 -23.06 16.51 13.64
C LEU A 765 -22.52 15.21 13.02
N HIS A 766 -22.22 15.20 11.72
CA HIS A 766 -21.72 14.01 11.03
C HIS A 766 -20.37 13.49 11.57
N ARG A 767 -19.62 14.33 12.30
CA ARG A 767 -18.33 13.98 12.90
C ARG A 767 -18.24 14.24 14.41
N GLN A 768 -19.21 14.94 15.00
CA GLN A 768 -19.26 15.27 16.43
C GLN A 768 -20.30 14.40 17.14
N VAL A 769 -20.00 13.10 17.24
CA VAL A 769 -20.94 12.04 17.64
C VAL A 769 -21.46 12.12 19.08
N LEU A 770 -20.93 13.03 19.91
CA LEU A 770 -21.43 13.28 21.26
C LEU A 770 -22.61 14.26 21.27
N HIS A 771 -22.80 15.03 20.19
CA HIS A 771 -23.89 15.98 20.06
C HIS A 771 -25.07 15.39 19.28
N ARG A 772 -26.28 15.85 19.59
CA ARG A 772 -27.52 15.38 18.97
C ARG A 772 -28.23 16.54 18.28
N SER A 773 -29.03 16.26 17.26
CA SER A 773 -29.79 17.29 16.53
C SER A 773 -30.69 18.14 17.42
N LYS A 774 -31.25 17.56 18.50
CA LYS A 774 -32.04 18.30 19.50
C LYS A 774 -31.26 19.38 20.26
N ASN A 775 -29.93 19.34 20.23
CA ASN A 775 -29.05 20.23 20.98
C ASN A 775 -28.41 21.31 20.09
N VAL A 776 -28.80 21.43 18.81
CA VAL A 776 -28.32 22.52 17.93
C VAL A 776 -28.61 23.88 18.58
N GLY A 777 -27.62 24.77 18.58
CA GLY A 777 -27.67 26.08 19.25
C GLY A 777 -27.25 26.08 20.74
N LYS A 778 -27.15 24.91 21.39
CA LYS A 778 -26.62 24.79 22.76
C LYS A 778 -25.09 24.83 22.75
N PHE A 779 -24.46 25.35 23.81
CA PHE A 779 -23.00 25.24 23.97
C PHE A 779 -22.53 23.79 23.88
N LYS A 780 -21.44 23.54 23.13
CA LYS A 780 -20.90 22.19 22.94
C LYS A 780 -20.55 21.53 24.27
N VAL A 781 -19.93 22.26 25.21
CA VAL A 781 -19.60 21.71 26.54
C VAL A 781 -20.84 21.26 27.31
N ASP A 782 -21.94 22.00 27.24
CA ASP A 782 -23.17 21.64 27.96
C ASP A 782 -23.90 20.46 27.29
N SER A 783 -23.93 20.44 25.95
CA SER A 783 -24.46 19.30 25.16
C SER A 783 -23.65 18.02 25.39
N ALA A 784 -22.33 18.15 25.48
CA ALA A 784 -21.42 17.05 25.79
C ALA A 784 -21.66 16.52 27.20
N ILE A 785 -21.68 17.39 28.21
CA ILE A 785 -21.85 16.99 29.62
C ILE A 785 -23.22 16.33 29.84
N GLU A 786 -24.28 16.81 29.21
CA GLU A 786 -25.59 16.13 29.22
C GLU A 786 -25.45 14.67 28.74
N SER A 787 -24.85 14.48 27.56
CA SER A 787 -24.70 13.15 26.96
C SER A 787 -23.73 12.24 27.74
N LEU A 788 -22.70 12.79 28.37
CA LEU A 788 -21.74 12.04 29.17
C LEU A 788 -22.33 11.61 30.53
N ARG A 789 -23.16 12.46 31.16
CA ARG A 789 -23.88 12.08 32.40
C ARG A 789 -24.86 10.93 32.15
N ASP A 790 -25.55 10.95 31.01
CA ASP A 790 -26.41 9.85 30.57
C ASP A 790 -25.62 8.55 30.36
N LEU A 791 -24.38 8.65 29.83
CA LEU A 791 -23.49 7.51 29.61
C LEU A 791 -22.94 6.94 30.94
N ASN A 792 -22.40 7.80 31.79
CA ASN A 792 -21.82 7.44 33.07
C ASN A 792 -22.01 8.58 34.10
N PRO A 793 -22.81 8.36 35.16
CA PRO A 793 -23.06 9.39 36.17
C PRO A 793 -21.95 9.52 37.23
N HIS A 794 -20.99 8.58 37.29
CA HIS A 794 -19.96 8.55 38.34
C HIS A 794 -18.87 9.64 38.21
N PRO A 795 -18.35 9.97 37.01
CA PRO A 795 -17.40 11.07 36.84
C PRO A 795 -17.98 12.44 37.21
N THR A 796 -17.13 13.31 37.74
CA THR A 796 -17.44 14.74 37.87
C THR A 796 -17.15 15.45 36.54
N TYR A 797 -18.15 16.15 36.00
CA TYR A 797 -18.01 16.88 34.73
C TYR A 797 -17.97 18.39 34.96
N ILE A 798 -16.95 19.07 34.43
CA ILE A 798 -16.73 20.52 34.60
C ILE A 798 -16.77 21.22 33.23
N ALA A 799 -17.64 22.21 33.10
CA ALA A 799 -17.79 23.01 31.88
C ALA A 799 -16.93 24.29 31.94
N HIS A 800 -16.12 24.52 30.92
CA HIS A 800 -15.45 25.80 30.66
C HIS A 800 -16.00 26.37 29.34
N ARG A 801 -16.99 27.26 29.45
CA ARG A 801 -17.78 27.82 28.33
C ARG A 801 -17.06 28.98 27.64
N ALA A 802 -15.81 28.77 27.26
CA ALA A 802 -15.01 29.78 26.57
C ALA A 802 -13.98 29.09 25.67
N HIS A 803 -13.55 29.78 24.62
CA HIS A 803 -12.35 29.38 23.90
C HIS A 803 -11.14 29.51 24.84
N LEU A 804 -10.22 28.57 24.74
CA LEU A 804 -9.01 28.60 25.55
C LEU A 804 -8.18 29.84 25.18
N ALA A 805 -8.06 30.77 26.12
CA ALA A 805 -7.28 31.98 25.95
C ALA A 805 -6.00 31.95 26.81
N PRO A 806 -4.90 32.61 26.39
CA PRO A 806 -3.63 32.57 27.12
C PRO A 806 -3.73 33.00 28.59
N GLN A 807 -4.57 33.99 28.90
CA GLN A 807 -4.77 34.49 30.26
C GLN A 807 -5.42 33.46 31.20
N ASP A 808 -6.26 32.57 30.68
CA ASP A 808 -7.04 31.62 31.48
C ASP A 808 -6.39 30.22 31.52
N ALA A 809 -5.56 29.90 30.52
CA ALA A 809 -5.06 28.54 30.30
C ALA A 809 -4.36 27.94 31.53
N ALA A 810 -3.45 28.69 32.16
CA ALA A 810 -2.73 28.19 33.32
C ALA A 810 -3.65 27.93 34.54
N ASP A 811 -4.66 28.79 34.73
CA ASP A 811 -5.61 28.68 35.85
C ASP A 811 -6.60 27.55 35.66
N ILE A 812 -6.92 27.19 34.42
CA ILE A 812 -7.70 25.99 34.10
C ILE A 812 -6.83 24.74 34.30
N PHE A 813 -5.64 24.68 33.66
CA PHE A 813 -4.81 23.47 33.56
C PHE A 813 -4.28 22.98 34.91
N LYS A 814 -4.01 23.89 35.87
CA LYS A 814 -3.47 23.51 37.19
C LYS A 814 -4.33 22.50 37.96
N ASN A 815 -5.64 22.46 37.66
CA ASN A 815 -6.62 21.61 38.34
C ASN A 815 -6.73 20.19 37.76
N TYR A 816 -5.97 19.86 36.71
CA TYR A 816 -6.02 18.58 36.01
C TYR A 816 -4.66 17.89 36.00
N ASP A 817 -4.67 16.57 35.88
CA ASP A 817 -3.49 15.71 35.90
C ASP A 817 -2.96 15.45 34.48
N LEU A 818 -3.87 15.36 33.51
CA LEU A 818 -3.57 15.06 32.10
C LEU A 818 -4.36 16.00 31.18
N ILE A 819 -3.72 16.46 30.10
CA ILE A 819 -4.35 17.33 29.11
C ILE A 819 -4.51 16.59 27.78
N LEU A 820 -5.67 16.70 27.15
CA LEU A 820 -5.96 16.25 25.80
C LEU A 820 -6.14 17.47 24.89
N ASP A 821 -5.30 17.56 23.87
CA ASP A 821 -5.46 18.52 22.78
C ASP A 821 -6.36 17.91 21.70
N CYS A 822 -7.61 18.38 21.63
CA CYS A 822 -8.61 17.99 20.65
C CYS A 822 -8.97 19.17 19.72
N THR A 823 -8.07 20.15 19.55
CA THR A 823 -8.31 21.35 18.73
C THR A 823 -7.85 21.15 17.28
N ASP A 824 -8.54 21.84 16.38
CA ASP A 824 -8.19 21.99 14.97
C ASP A 824 -7.42 23.29 14.68
N ASN A 825 -7.18 24.13 15.68
CA ASN A 825 -6.48 25.40 15.54
C ASN A 825 -4.99 25.30 15.95
N PRO A 826 -4.02 25.52 15.03
CA PRO A 826 -2.60 25.45 15.35
C PRO A 826 -2.16 26.39 16.49
N ALA A 827 -2.68 27.61 16.57
CA ALA A 827 -2.30 28.57 17.62
C ALA A 827 -2.69 28.05 19.01
N THR A 828 -3.91 27.52 19.14
CA THR A 828 -4.39 26.89 20.37
C THR A 828 -3.54 25.68 20.76
N ARG A 829 -3.06 24.89 19.78
CA ARG A 829 -2.20 23.73 20.05
C ARG A 829 -0.84 24.11 20.66
N TYR A 830 -0.21 25.18 20.16
CA TYR A 830 1.01 25.70 20.78
C TYR A 830 0.73 26.19 22.21
N LEU A 831 -0.36 26.94 22.42
CA LEU A 831 -0.76 27.39 23.76
C LEU A 831 -0.99 26.21 24.73
N ILE A 832 -1.69 25.16 24.30
CA ILE A 832 -1.94 23.95 25.11
C ILE A 832 -0.61 23.29 25.48
N SER A 833 0.28 23.06 24.50
CA SER A 833 1.56 22.41 24.77
C SER A 833 2.46 23.23 25.67
N ASP A 834 2.54 24.54 25.46
CA ASP A 834 3.41 25.42 26.23
C ASP A 834 2.91 25.47 27.69
N THR A 835 1.61 25.64 27.89
CA THR A 835 0.98 25.63 29.23
C THR A 835 1.15 24.29 29.94
N ALA A 836 0.97 23.17 29.24
CA ALA A 836 1.13 21.83 29.81
C ALA A 836 2.56 21.58 30.29
N VAL A 837 3.58 21.97 29.50
CA VAL A 837 4.99 21.83 29.89
C VAL A 837 5.31 22.68 31.10
N LEU A 838 4.88 23.95 31.09
CA LEU A 838 5.16 24.90 32.18
C LEU A 838 4.51 24.50 33.51
N LEU A 839 3.41 23.76 33.47
CA LEU A 839 2.73 23.22 34.66
C LEU A 839 3.11 21.76 34.97
N GLY A 840 4.06 21.16 34.25
CA GLY A 840 4.50 19.79 34.48
C GLY A 840 3.40 18.75 34.22
N LYS A 841 2.55 18.97 33.22
CA LYS A 841 1.43 18.09 32.86
C LYS A 841 1.75 17.29 31.60
N PRO A 842 1.52 15.97 31.55
CA PRO A 842 1.55 15.22 30.31
C PRO A 842 0.46 15.71 29.35
N LEU A 843 0.70 15.55 28.06
CA LEU A 843 -0.19 15.99 26.99
C LEU A 843 -0.39 14.85 25.98
N VAL A 844 -1.63 14.51 25.67
CA VAL A 844 -1.96 13.68 24.50
C VAL A 844 -2.55 14.58 23.43
N SER A 845 -1.83 14.77 22.32
CA SER A 845 -2.27 15.64 21.22
C SER A 845 -2.61 14.79 20.00
N ALA A 846 -3.76 15.09 19.40
CA ALA A 846 -4.22 14.45 18.18
C ALA A 846 -4.68 15.48 17.15
N SER A 847 -4.61 15.11 15.87
CA SER A 847 -5.15 15.91 14.77
C SER A 847 -5.70 15.01 13.67
N ALA A 848 -6.68 15.49 12.92
CA ALA A 848 -7.19 14.81 11.73
C ALA A 848 -7.57 15.81 10.66
N LEU A 849 -7.27 15.50 9.40
CA LEU A 849 -7.65 16.29 8.23
C LEU A 849 -7.89 15.35 7.05
N ARG A 850 -8.98 15.56 6.31
CA ARG A 850 -9.38 14.71 5.17
C ARG A 850 -9.49 13.22 5.55
N THR A 851 -8.46 12.46 5.19
CA THR A 851 -8.36 11.01 5.31
C THR A 851 -7.25 10.58 6.27
N GLU A 852 -6.54 11.54 6.87
CA GLU A 852 -5.34 11.30 7.67
C GLU A 852 -5.52 11.80 9.11
N GLY A 853 -4.74 11.20 10.01
CA GLY A 853 -4.69 11.56 11.42
C GLY A 853 -3.31 11.38 12.04
N GLN A 854 -3.03 12.13 13.10
CA GLN A 854 -1.78 12.06 13.85
C GLN A 854 -2.08 12.04 15.35
N LEU A 855 -1.30 11.29 16.12
CA LEU A 855 -1.43 11.18 17.58
C LEU A 855 -0.05 11.10 18.23
N MET A 856 0.13 11.87 19.31
CA MET A 856 1.38 12.00 20.02
C MET A 856 1.15 12.07 21.52
N VAL A 857 2.02 11.41 22.29
CA VAL A 857 2.13 11.62 23.73
C VAL A 857 3.36 12.50 24.00
N LEU A 858 3.11 13.68 24.54
CA LEU A 858 4.06 14.76 24.75
C LEU A 858 4.23 15.05 26.24
N ASN A 859 5.38 15.61 26.60
CA ASN A 859 5.75 15.93 27.98
C ASN A 859 5.53 14.74 28.95
N ASN A 860 5.83 13.52 28.49
CA ASN A 860 5.71 12.28 29.26
C ASN A 860 7.04 11.50 29.25
N PRO A 861 7.68 11.24 30.41
CA PRO A 861 7.29 11.73 31.72
C PRO A 861 7.40 13.26 31.77
N PRO A 862 6.53 13.91 32.55
CA PRO A 862 6.60 15.34 32.74
C PRO A 862 7.82 15.66 33.61
N ARG A 863 8.66 16.60 33.15
CA ARG A 863 9.81 17.12 33.91
C ARG A 863 9.88 18.63 33.81
N PRO A 864 10.47 19.33 34.79
CA PRO A 864 10.74 20.77 34.69
C PRO A 864 11.52 21.13 33.42
N ALA A 865 11.41 22.38 32.96
CA ALA A 865 12.22 22.88 31.85
C ALA A 865 13.72 22.72 32.17
N GLY A 866 14.52 22.34 31.17
CA GLY A 866 15.95 22.06 31.32
C GLY A 866 16.32 20.61 31.68
N ASP A 867 15.37 19.84 32.22
CA ASP A 867 15.59 18.41 32.47
C ASP A 867 15.46 17.61 31.16
N LYS A 868 16.57 16.98 30.75
CA LYS A 868 16.68 16.18 29.51
C LYS A 868 15.96 14.84 29.58
N THR A 869 15.61 14.36 30.77
CA THR A 869 14.89 13.09 30.99
C THR A 869 13.39 13.21 30.74
N GLY A 870 12.87 14.42 30.55
CA GLY A 870 11.46 14.65 30.24
C GLY A 870 11.11 14.35 28.79
N GLY A 871 9.83 14.04 28.55
CA GLY A 871 9.31 13.86 27.20
C GLY A 871 9.35 15.16 26.37
N PRO A 872 9.44 15.07 25.03
CA PRO A 872 9.45 16.23 24.14
C PRO A 872 8.11 16.99 24.21
N CYS A 873 8.16 18.31 24.03
CA CYS A 873 6.96 19.14 23.85
C CYS A 873 6.60 19.30 22.37
N TYR A 874 5.46 19.93 22.07
CA TYR A 874 5.04 20.15 20.68
C TYR A 874 6.09 20.93 19.89
N ARG A 875 6.71 21.97 20.47
CA ARG A 875 7.82 22.74 19.84
C ARG A 875 9.08 21.93 19.58
N CYS A 876 9.33 20.85 20.33
CA CYS A 876 10.44 19.94 20.04
C CYS A 876 10.22 19.16 18.74
N VAL A 877 8.95 18.92 18.39
CA VAL A 877 8.56 18.22 17.18
C VAL A 877 8.35 19.21 16.03
N PHE A 878 7.59 20.28 16.27
CA PHE A 878 7.27 21.36 15.34
C PHE A 878 7.76 22.72 15.90
N PRO A 879 9.00 23.12 15.63
CA PRO A 879 9.58 24.33 16.24
C PRO A 879 9.06 25.63 15.65
N ARG A 880 8.62 25.58 14.38
CA ARG A 880 8.07 26.71 13.65
C ARG A 880 6.68 26.32 13.17
N PRO A 881 5.68 27.19 13.34
CA PRO A 881 4.35 26.95 12.82
C PRO A 881 4.38 26.96 11.28
N PRO A 882 3.48 26.20 10.63
CA PRO A 882 3.30 26.29 9.20
C PRO A 882 2.81 27.70 8.80
N PRO A 883 3.15 28.20 7.60
CA PRO A 883 2.63 29.47 7.09
C PRO A 883 1.09 29.53 7.13
N ALA A 884 0.51 30.67 7.50
CA ALA A 884 -0.94 30.81 7.69
C ALA A 884 -1.78 30.40 6.46
N ASN A 885 -1.28 30.68 5.26
CA ASN A 885 -1.91 30.32 3.98
C ASN A 885 -1.84 28.83 3.63
N SER A 886 -1.05 28.04 4.37
CA SER A 886 -0.92 26.58 4.16
C SER A 886 -1.80 25.76 5.11
N ILE A 887 -2.49 26.42 6.05
CA ILE A 887 -3.33 25.77 7.06
C ILE A 887 -4.75 25.63 6.50
N LEU A 888 -5.11 24.41 6.10
CA LEU A 888 -6.48 24.06 5.73
C LEU A 888 -7.27 23.68 6.98
N SER A 889 -8.41 24.33 7.22
CA SER A 889 -9.34 23.91 8.27
C SER A 889 -10.11 22.65 7.84
N CYS A 890 -10.76 21.95 8.77
CA CYS A 890 -11.69 20.87 8.41
C CYS A 890 -12.86 21.38 7.53
N ALA A 891 -13.26 22.64 7.69
CA ALA A 891 -14.31 23.26 6.89
C ALA A 891 -13.85 23.53 5.45
N ASP A 892 -12.57 23.85 5.25
CA ASP A 892 -12.00 24.16 3.92
C ASP A 892 -11.45 22.92 3.21
N GLY A 893 -10.80 22.03 3.97
CA GLY A 893 -10.12 20.84 3.46
C GLY A 893 -11.00 19.60 3.34
N GLY A 894 -12.16 19.57 4.01
CA GLY A 894 -13.02 18.40 4.16
C GLY A 894 -12.48 17.39 5.19
N ILE A 895 -13.37 16.59 5.78
CA ILE A 895 -13.02 15.58 6.80
C ILE A 895 -13.98 14.40 6.76
N ILE A 896 -13.46 13.18 6.90
CA ILE A 896 -14.27 11.97 7.06
C ILE A 896 -14.53 11.73 8.55
N GLY A 897 -15.81 11.70 8.97
CA GLY A 897 -16.21 11.53 10.37
C GLY A 897 -15.52 10.35 11.10
N PRO A 898 -15.50 9.13 10.53
CA PRO A 898 -14.76 8.00 11.10
C PRO A 898 -13.26 8.21 11.29
N VAL A 899 -12.60 9.07 10.50
CA VAL A 899 -11.16 9.36 10.64
C VAL A 899 -10.91 10.12 11.93
N VAL A 900 -11.61 11.24 12.12
CA VAL A 900 -11.51 12.02 13.36
C VAL A 900 -12.03 11.23 14.56
N GLY A 901 -13.08 10.41 14.36
CA GLY A 901 -13.58 9.47 15.34
C GLY A 901 -12.50 8.50 15.84
N THR A 902 -11.82 7.84 14.91
CA THR A 902 -10.72 6.90 15.20
C THR A 902 -9.60 7.57 15.98
N MET A 903 -9.19 8.77 15.57
CA MET A 903 -8.14 9.51 16.25
C MET A 903 -8.51 9.89 17.69
N GLY A 904 -9.75 10.30 17.94
CA GLY A 904 -10.21 10.59 19.30
C GLY A 904 -10.35 9.35 20.18
N VAL A 905 -10.71 8.17 19.61
CA VAL A 905 -10.66 6.89 20.33
C VAL A 905 -9.22 6.54 20.72
N LEU A 906 -8.27 6.66 19.80
CA LEU A 906 -6.86 6.40 20.08
C LEU A 906 -6.30 7.39 21.12
N GLN A 907 -6.76 8.64 21.10
CA GLN A 907 -6.42 9.64 22.11
C GLN A 907 -6.89 9.22 23.52
N ALA A 908 -8.10 8.67 23.65
CA ALA A 908 -8.57 8.09 24.91
C ALA A 908 -7.75 6.86 25.35
N VAL A 909 -7.35 6.00 24.41
CA VAL A 909 -6.48 4.84 24.71
C VAL A 909 -5.14 5.28 25.27
N GLU A 910 -4.48 6.27 24.66
CA GLU A 910 -3.22 6.80 25.19
C GLU A 910 -3.39 7.49 26.54
N ALA A 911 -4.50 8.21 26.75
CA ALA A 911 -4.81 8.81 28.03
C ALA A 911 -4.97 7.76 29.15
N ILE A 912 -5.70 6.67 28.88
CA ILE A 912 -5.84 5.55 29.84
C ILE A 912 -4.46 4.95 30.12
N LYS A 913 -3.65 4.69 29.09
CA LYS A 913 -2.29 4.14 29.28
C LYS A 913 -1.42 5.04 30.15
N VAL A 914 -1.46 6.36 29.94
CA VAL A 914 -0.69 7.33 30.75
C VAL A 914 -1.16 7.31 32.20
N ILE A 915 -2.47 7.22 32.45
CA ILE A 915 -3.04 7.18 33.81
C ILE A 915 -2.74 5.85 34.51
N THR A 916 -2.80 4.72 33.82
CA THR A 916 -2.68 3.39 34.43
C THR A 916 -1.25 2.85 34.47
N ALA A 917 -0.30 3.47 33.76
CA ALA A 917 1.10 3.04 33.72
C ALA A 917 1.69 2.80 35.12
N ALA A 918 2.50 1.75 35.25
CA ALA A 918 3.34 1.52 36.42
C ALA A 918 4.61 2.40 36.33
N ASP A 919 5.14 2.84 37.46
CA ASP A 919 6.21 3.85 37.55
C ASP A 919 7.58 3.42 36.99
N GLU A 920 7.71 2.23 36.38
CA GLU A 920 9.01 1.60 36.07
C GLU A 920 9.38 1.46 34.58
N GLU A 921 8.52 1.80 33.60
CA GLU A 921 8.91 1.75 32.17
C GLU A 921 8.48 2.99 31.37
N VAL A 922 9.38 3.96 31.26
CA VAL A 922 9.22 5.09 30.32
C VAL A 922 9.48 4.58 28.90
N LYS A 923 8.40 4.27 28.18
CA LYS A 923 8.50 3.97 26.74
C LYS A 923 8.91 5.24 25.98
N PRO A 924 9.78 5.12 24.96
CA PRO A 924 10.18 6.27 24.17
C PRO A 924 8.95 6.90 23.48
N PRO A 925 8.85 8.23 23.43
CA PRO A 925 7.73 8.93 22.82
C PRO A 925 7.60 8.58 21.34
N SER A 926 6.38 8.48 20.83
CA SER A 926 6.08 8.16 19.44
C SER A 926 5.02 9.07 18.84
N LEU A 927 5.12 9.28 17.53
CA LEU A 927 4.11 9.88 16.67
C LEU A 927 3.44 8.75 15.88
N HIS A 928 2.16 8.53 16.14
CA HIS A 928 1.33 7.63 15.37
C HIS A 928 0.65 8.39 14.24
N ILE A 929 0.73 7.86 13.04
CA ILE A 929 0.11 8.37 11.83
C ILE A 929 -0.93 7.36 11.38
N PHE A 930 -2.14 7.84 11.11
CA PHE A 930 -3.26 7.09 10.57
C PHE A 930 -3.59 7.63 9.17
N SER A 931 -3.82 6.74 8.21
CA SER A 931 -4.28 7.10 6.88
C SER A 931 -5.33 6.10 6.42
N ALA A 932 -6.58 6.56 6.30
CA ALA A 932 -7.75 5.71 6.11
C ALA A 932 -7.78 4.92 4.80
N TYR A 933 -7.02 5.37 3.80
CA TYR A 933 -6.92 4.74 2.47
C TYR A 933 -5.54 4.10 2.23
N SER A 934 -4.67 4.06 3.26
CA SER A 934 -3.38 3.39 3.18
C SER A 934 -3.47 1.95 3.69
N SER A 935 -2.62 1.06 3.17
CA SER A 935 -2.43 -0.28 3.72
C SER A 935 -0.94 -0.52 3.98
N PRO A 936 -0.50 -0.61 5.25
CA PRO A 936 -1.29 -0.59 6.47
C PRO A 936 -1.86 0.80 6.82
N LEU A 937 -2.98 0.82 7.55
CA LEU A 937 -3.66 2.05 7.97
C LEU A 937 -2.85 2.89 8.98
N PHE A 938 -1.93 2.25 9.71
CA PHE A 938 -1.18 2.85 10.81
C PHE A 938 0.32 2.79 10.56
N ARG A 939 1.00 3.86 10.94
CA ARG A 939 2.46 3.97 11.00
C ARG A 939 2.88 4.62 12.31
N THR A 940 3.97 4.17 12.90
CA THR A 940 4.50 4.74 14.14
C THR A 940 5.93 5.22 13.93
N ILE A 941 6.24 6.44 14.37
CA ILE A 941 7.55 7.08 14.28
C ILE A 941 8.05 7.36 15.70
N LYS A 942 9.27 6.94 16.03
CA LYS A 942 9.89 7.27 17.32
C LYS A 942 10.27 8.76 17.35
N LEU A 943 9.85 9.47 18.39
CA LEU A 943 10.18 10.88 18.59
C LEU A 943 11.53 11.02 19.33
N ARG A 944 12.27 12.07 18.98
CA ARG A 944 13.47 12.49 19.69
C ARG A 944 13.15 13.02 21.09
N SER A 945 14.16 13.04 21.95
CA SER A 945 14.11 13.72 23.25
C SER A 945 13.97 15.24 23.10
N ARG A 946 13.80 15.95 24.22
CA ARG A 946 13.72 17.42 24.28
C ARG A 946 14.88 18.07 23.51
N ARG A 947 14.58 19.13 22.74
CA ARG A 947 15.60 19.90 22.03
C ARG A 947 16.39 20.79 23.01
N PRO A 948 17.73 20.86 22.92
CA PRO A 948 18.54 21.68 23.82
C PRO A 948 18.20 23.17 23.81
N ASN A 949 17.67 23.69 22.70
CA ASN A 949 17.33 25.10 22.49
C ASN A 949 15.82 25.34 22.32
N CYS A 950 14.97 24.44 22.85
CA CYS A 950 13.52 24.61 22.77
C CYS A 950 13.04 25.80 23.61
N ALA A 951 12.33 26.75 23.00
CA ALA A 951 11.80 27.96 23.63
C ALA A 951 10.96 27.73 24.92
N VAL A 952 10.41 26.53 25.14
CA VAL A 952 9.57 26.20 26.32
C VAL A 952 10.17 25.20 27.29
N CYS A 953 11.03 24.28 26.83
CA CYS A 953 11.44 23.14 27.67
C CYS A 953 12.97 22.96 27.78
N SER A 954 13.77 23.84 27.15
CA SER A 954 15.21 23.89 27.37
C SER A 954 15.55 24.49 28.73
N ALA A 955 16.84 24.44 29.09
CA ALA A 955 17.35 25.17 30.25
C ALA A 955 17.32 26.70 30.05
N GLU A 956 17.25 27.15 28.79
CA GLU A 956 17.20 28.55 28.37
C GLU A 956 15.80 28.92 27.83
N ALA A 957 14.74 28.37 28.43
CA ALA A 957 13.38 28.57 27.94
C ALA A 957 13.00 30.06 27.96
N SER A 958 12.64 30.61 26.80
CA SER A 958 12.24 32.02 26.63
C SER A 958 10.75 32.24 26.87
N VAL A 959 9.94 31.18 26.83
CA VAL A 959 8.50 31.21 27.12
C VAL A 959 8.29 30.76 28.56
N THR A 960 7.63 31.59 29.36
CA THR A 960 7.30 31.37 30.77
C THR A 960 5.79 31.52 31.01
N LEU A 961 5.31 31.14 32.19
CA LEU A 961 3.89 31.36 32.55
C LEU A 961 3.51 32.83 32.51
N GLU A 962 4.43 33.73 32.86
CA GLU A 962 4.21 35.17 32.80
C GLU A 962 4.06 35.65 31.35
N THR A 963 4.93 35.20 30.44
CA THR A 963 4.84 35.60 29.01
C THR A 963 3.62 35.01 28.29
N VAL A 964 3.09 33.88 28.79
CA VAL A 964 1.82 33.31 28.32
C VAL A 964 0.64 34.14 28.84
N LYS A 965 0.62 34.48 30.13
CA LYS A 965 -0.46 35.27 30.75
C LYS A 965 -0.52 36.72 30.26
N SER A 966 0.62 37.35 30.01
CA SER A 966 0.70 38.74 29.54
C SER A 966 0.31 38.93 28.07
N GLY A 967 0.11 37.84 27.32
CA GLY A 967 -0.12 37.89 25.88
C GLY A 967 1.11 38.31 25.07
N SER A 968 2.30 38.43 25.69
CA SER A 968 3.55 38.80 25.00
C SER A 968 3.99 37.75 23.98
N THR A 969 3.49 36.52 24.10
CA THR A 969 3.57 35.49 23.06
C THR A 969 2.31 35.61 22.20
N ASP A 970 2.32 36.47 21.20
CA ASP A 970 1.20 36.56 20.25
C ASP A 970 1.19 35.30 19.38
N TYR A 971 0.48 34.26 19.82
CA TYR A 971 0.37 32.99 19.12
C TYR A 971 -0.28 33.16 17.74
N VAL A 972 -1.15 34.17 17.56
CA VAL A 972 -1.80 34.46 16.28
C VAL A 972 -0.80 35.08 15.32
N PHE A 973 -0.01 36.07 15.77
CA PHE A 973 1.07 36.65 14.99
C PHE A 973 2.20 35.65 14.71
N PHE A 974 2.57 34.83 15.70
CA PHE A 974 3.58 33.78 15.59
C PHE A 974 3.18 32.71 14.56
N CYS A 975 1.91 32.32 14.53
CA CYS A 975 1.36 31.39 13.52
C CYS A 975 0.96 32.06 12.20
N GLY A 976 0.95 33.40 12.15
CA GLY A 976 0.47 34.21 11.05
C GLY A 976 -1.06 34.34 11.03
N SER A 977 -1.56 35.56 10.79
CA SER A 977 -2.98 35.84 10.56
C SER A 977 -3.34 35.66 9.08
N VAL A 978 -4.41 34.91 8.79
CA VAL A 978 -5.07 34.95 7.46
C VAL A 978 -5.97 36.18 7.41
N SER A 979 -5.39 37.36 7.19
CA SER A 979 -6.18 38.46 6.64
C SER A 979 -6.23 38.24 5.12
N PRO A 980 -7.40 38.20 4.48
CA PRO A 980 -7.44 38.22 3.04
C PRO A 980 -6.84 39.55 2.61
N GLU A 981 -5.60 39.52 2.12
CA GLU A 981 -5.03 40.66 1.41
C GLU A 981 -6.06 41.04 0.33
N LYS A 982 -6.48 42.31 0.30
CA LYS A 982 -7.30 42.83 -0.79
C LYS A 982 -6.41 42.86 -2.04
N LEU A 983 -6.37 41.74 -2.75
CA LEU A 983 -5.50 41.55 -3.92
C LEU A 983 -6.03 42.28 -5.15
N LEU A 984 -7.32 42.61 -5.18
CA LEU A 984 -8.01 43.28 -6.27
C LEU A 984 -8.64 44.62 -5.82
N LEU A 985 -8.69 45.58 -6.72
CA LEU A 985 -9.40 46.86 -6.58
C LEU A 985 -10.92 46.65 -6.62
N PRO A 986 -11.73 47.53 -6.01
CA PRO A 986 -13.20 47.40 -6.00
C PRO A 986 -13.84 47.22 -7.39
N GLU A 987 -13.30 47.88 -8.41
CA GLU A 987 -13.73 47.83 -9.81
C GLU A 987 -13.40 46.50 -10.51
N GLU A 988 -12.50 45.68 -9.94
CA GLU A 988 -12.13 44.35 -10.43
C GLU A 988 -12.96 43.24 -9.76
N ARG A 989 -14.01 43.62 -9.03
CA ARG A 989 -14.90 42.71 -8.30
C ARG A 989 -16.34 43.05 -8.61
N ILE A 990 -17.16 42.03 -8.87
CA ILE A 990 -18.60 42.20 -9.11
C ILE A 990 -19.38 41.47 -8.03
N SER A 991 -20.44 42.07 -7.48
CA SER A 991 -21.36 41.31 -6.62
C SER A 991 -22.20 40.33 -7.44
N PRO A 992 -22.66 39.21 -6.84
CA PRO A 992 -23.59 38.30 -7.49
C PRO A 992 -24.82 38.98 -8.10
N LEU A 993 -25.44 39.93 -7.37
CA LEU A 993 -26.63 40.64 -7.86
C LEU A 993 -26.32 41.56 -9.06
N GLU A 994 -25.17 42.25 -9.03
CA GLU A 994 -24.71 43.06 -10.17
C GLU A 994 -24.40 42.19 -11.38
N TYR A 995 -23.83 41.00 -11.17
CA TYR A 995 -23.59 40.03 -12.24
C TYR A 995 -24.90 39.57 -12.87
N GLN A 996 -25.88 39.15 -12.06
CA GLN A 996 -27.21 38.71 -12.52
C GLN A 996 -27.94 39.82 -13.28
N THR A 997 -27.82 41.08 -12.82
CA THR A 997 -28.44 42.24 -13.45
C THR A 997 -27.80 42.57 -14.81
N LYS A 998 -26.47 42.42 -14.92
CA LYS A 998 -25.75 42.65 -16.17
C LYS A 998 -25.93 41.53 -17.20
N HIS A 999 -26.18 40.31 -16.73
CA HIS A 999 -26.30 39.11 -17.57
C HIS A 999 -27.53 38.28 -17.18
N PRO A 1000 -28.75 38.76 -17.49
CA PRO A 1000 -29.97 38.01 -17.19
C PRO A 1000 -30.02 36.71 -17.98
N LEU A 1001 -30.49 35.63 -17.35
CA LEU A 1001 -30.79 34.36 -18.03
C LEU A 1001 -31.87 34.62 -19.09
N ALA A 1002 -31.59 34.24 -20.34
CA ALA A 1002 -32.54 34.39 -21.43
C ALA A 1002 -33.73 33.44 -21.20
N ASP A 1003 -34.92 34.01 -20.94
CA ASP A 1003 -36.15 33.25 -20.99
C ASP A 1003 -36.33 32.68 -22.40
N SER A 1004 -36.51 31.37 -22.46
CA SER A 1004 -36.65 30.60 -23.68
C SER A 1004 -37.95 30.94 -24.42
N THR A 1005 -37.94 31.98 -25.25
CA THR A 1005 -38.67 32.09 -26.53
C THR A 1005 -38.39 33.46 -27.16
N GLU A 1006 -37.91 33.44 -28.41
CA GLU A 1006 -37.72 34.58 -29.32
C GLU A 1006 -36.45 35.44 -29.14
N ALA A 1007 -35.40 35.16 -29.93
CA ALA A 1007 -34.77 36.15 -30.82
C ALA A 1007 -33.63 35.53 -31.65
N ILE A 1008 -33.51 36.07 -32.86
CA ILE A 1008 -32.69 35.67 -34.01
C ILE A 1008 -31.31 36.38 -33.99
N GLU A 1009 -30.30 35.68 -34.52
CA GLU A 1009 -29.03 36.17 -35.11
C GLU A 1009 -28.36 37.42 -34.51
N THR A 1010 -27.40 37.18 -33.61
CA THR A 1010 -26.05 37.78 -33.62
C THR A 1010 -25.23 37.05 -32.56
N VAL A 1011 -24.21 36.30 -32.98
CA VAL A 1011 -23.38 35.48 -32.08
C VAL A 1011 -22.37 36.38 -31.36
N SER A 1012 -22.77 36.93 -30.21
CA SER A 1012 -21.86 37.29 -29.13
C SER A 1012 -21.95 36.18 -28.10
N LYS A 1013 -20.87 35.41 -27.90
CA LYS A 1013 -20.81 34.38 -26.85
C LYS A 1013 -20.95 35.09 -25.49
N GLY A 1014 -21.79 34.58 -24.59
CA GLY A 1014 -22.03 35.19 -23.28
C GLY A 1014 -20.76 35.25 -22.40
N PRO A 1015 -20.82 35.92 -21.23
CA PRO A 1015 -19.68 35.99 -20.30
C PRO A 1015 -19.24 34.59 -19.87
N THR A 1016 -17.93 34.40 -19.68
CA THR A 1016 -17.37 33.14 -19.20
C THR A 1016 -17.21 33.18 -17.68
N ILE A 1017 -17.83 32.24 -16.97
CA ILE A 1017 -17.56 32.04 -15.54
C ILE A 1017 -16.50 30.95 -15.37
N ILE A 1018 -15.40 31.26 -14.69
CA ILE A 1018 -14.38 30.30 -14.29
C ILE A 1018 -14.56 29.99 -12.80
N ASP A 1019 -14.91 28.75 -12.48
CA ASP A 1019 -14.98 28.27 -11.11
C ASP A 1019 -13.63 27.64 -10.72
N VAL A 1020 -12.95 28.26 -9.75
CA VAL A 1020 -11.61 27.86 -9.33
C VAL A 1020 -11.59 26.91 -8.14
N ARG A 1021 -12.75 26.43 -7.69
CA ARG A 1021 -12.81 25.36 -6.70
C ARG A 1021 -12.18 24.09 -7.27
N GLU A 1022 -11.67 23.23 -6.38
CA GLU A 1022 -11.26 21.89 -6.77
C GLU A 1022 -12.43 21.12 -7.40
N LYS A 1023 -12.13 20.22 -8.35
CA LYS A 1023 -13.14 19.50 -9.13
C LYS A 1023 -14.21 18.82 -8.26
N VAL A 1024 -13.78 18.24 -7.15
CA VAL A 1024 -14.69 17.58 -6.18
C VAL A 1024 -15.68 18.54 -5.54
N GLN A 1025 -15.34 19.82 -5.35
CA GLN A 1025 -16.25 20.84 -4.83
C GLN A 1025 -17.15 21.39 -5.94
N PHE A 1026 -16.60 21.54 -7.15
CA PHE A 1026 -17.39 21.91 -8.33
C PHE A 1026 -18.50 20.90 -8.63
N ASP A 1027 -18.22 19.61 -8.43
CA ASP A 1027 -19.18 18.52 -8.66
C ASP A 1027 -20.33 18.44 -7.63
N ILE A 1028 -20.23 19.18 -6.51
CA ILE A 1028 -21.33 19.28 -5.53
C ILE A 1028 -22.45 20.15 -6.09
N CYS A 1029 -22.09 21.30 -6.65
CA CYS A 1029 -22.97 22.24 -7.33
C CYS A 1029 -22.11 23.21 -8.14
N SER A 1030 -22.56 23.63 -9.32
CA SER A 1030 -21.83 24.53 -10.23
C SER A 1030 -22.79 25.52 -10.88
N LEU A 1031 -22.32 26.73 -11.18
CA LEU A 1031 -23.14 27.71 -11.89
C LEU A 1031 -23.35 27.22 -13.31
N GLU A 1032 -24.53 27.45 -13.87
CA GLU A 1032 -24.83 27.06 -15.24
C GLU A 1032 -23.82 27.73 -16.20
N ASN A 1033 -23.30 26.95 -17.16
CA ASN A 1033 -22.27 27.39 -18.11
C ASN A 1033 -20.92 27.83 -17.49
N SER A 1034 -20.66 27.53 -16.22
CA SER A 1034 -19.33 27.74 -15.62
C SER A 1034 -18.33 26.65 -16.00
N ILE A 1035 -17.07 27.04 -16.18
CA ILE A 1035 -15.95 26.15 -16.49
C ILE A 1035 -15.11 25.96 -15.25
N ASN A 1036 -14.84 24.70 -14.87
CA ASN A 1036 -13.98 24.43 -13.73
C ASN A 1036 -12.49 24.51 -14.12
N ILE A 1037 -11.75 25.45 -13.52
CA ILE A 1037 -10.30 25.54 -13.62
C ILE A 1037 -9.74 25.63 -12.20
N PRO A 1038 -9.40 24.50 -11.56
CA PRO A 1038 -8.98 24.48 -10.17
C PRO A 1038 -7.84 25.45 -9.85
N ILE A 1039 -7.92 26.11 -8.70
CA ILE A 1039 -6.90 27.07 -8.23
C ILE A 1039 -5.51 26.41 -8.14
N SER A 1040 -5.44 25.12 -7.79
CA SER A 1040 -4.21 24.33 -7.79
C SER A 1040 -3.53 24.29 -9.16
N SER A 1041 -4.29 24.14 -10.24
CA SER A 1041 -3.79 24.21 -11.62
C SER A 1041 -3.22 25.58 -11.96
N ILE A 1042 -3.91 26.65 -11.56
CA ILE A 1042 -3.48 28.04 -11.77
C ILE A 1042 -2.17 28.32 -11.02
N LEU A 1043 -2.06 27.92 -9.76
CA LEU A 1043 -0.90 28.15 -8.90
C LEU A 1043 0.31 27.25 -9.21
N SER A 1044 0.11 26.08 -9.81
CA SER A 1044 1.23 25.20 -10.20
C SER A 1044 2.12 25.76 -11.31
N SER A 1045 1.61 26.77 -12.05
CA SER A 1045 2.27 27.35 -13.24
C SER A 1045 3.39 28.36 -12.94
N THR A 1046 3.60 28.75 -11.67
CA THR A 1046 4.52 29.83 -11.27
C THR A 1046 5.96 29.39 -10.99
N THR A 1047 6.24 28.11 -10.80
CA THR A 1047 7.59 27.66 -10.36
C THR A 1047 8.68 27.70 -11.44
N LYS A 1048 8.38 28.06 -12.70
CA LYS A 1048 9.37 28.11 -13.80
C LYS A 1048 9.85 29.52 -14.17
N ALA A 1049 9.11 30.60 -13.84
CA ALA A 1049 9.40 31.93 -14.38
C ALA A 1049 10.23 32.85 -13.46
N ALA A 1050 10.33 32.56 -12.15
CA ALA A 1050 10.93 33.49 -11.19
C ALA A 1050 12.43 33.27 -10.89
N GLN A 1051 13.13 32.33 -11.56
CA GLN A 1051 14.57 32.08 -11.33
C GLN A 1051 15.51 32.64 -12.39
N ASN A 1052 15.02 33.07 -13.56
CA ASN A 1052 15.87 33.63 -14.60
C ASN A 1052 15.40 35.05 -14.89
N GLY A 1053 16.16 36.04 -14.41
CA GLY A 1053 15.93 37.47 -14.65
C GLY A 1053 16.18 37.89 -16.10
N GLU A 1054 15.45 37.31 -17.05
CA GLU A 1054 15.44 37.73 -18.45
C GLU A 1054 14.13 38.45 -18.76
N VAL A 1055 14.22 39.77 -18.88
CA VAL A 1055 13.21 40.58 -19.57
C VAL A 1055 13.35 40.26 -21.06
N ALA A 1056 12.45 39.43 -21.59
CA ALA A 1056 12.37 39.14 -23.02
C ALA A 1056 11.00 39.55 -23.58
N ASN A 1057 11.08 40.30 -24.68
CA ASN A 1057 9.96 40.79 -25.48
C ASN A 1057 8.99 39.68 -25.93
N GLY A 1058 7.69 39.94 -25.79
CA GLY A 1058 6.63 39.49 -26.70
C GLY A 1058 6.30 37.99 -26.73
N SER A 1059 5.17 37.63 -26.11
CA SER A 1059 4.45 36.34 -26.14
C SER A 1059 5.04 35.18 -25.34
N ASN A 1060 4.75 35.17 -24.03
CA ASN A 1060 4.78 33.92 -23.25
C ASN A 1060 3.69 32.98 -23.79
N PRO A 1061 4.00 31.69 -24.08
CA PRO A 1061 2.97 30.73 -24.44
C PRO A 1061 1.99 30.56 -23.28
N LEU A 1062 0.69 30.68 -23.57
CA LEU A 1062 -0.37 30.55 -22.56
C LEU A 1062 -0.34 29.13 -21.96
N PRO A 1063 -0.69 28.98 -20.67
CA PRO A 1063 -0.62 27.68 -20.01
C PRO A 1063 -1.54 26.64 -20.66
N PRO A 1064 -1.13 25.35 -20.76
CA PRO A 1064 -1.93 24.30 -21.41
C PRO A 1064 -3.30 24.03 -20.76
N TRP A 1065 -3.47 24.42 -19.50
CA TRP A 1065 -4.73 24.26 -18.76
C TRP A 1065 -5.76 25.34 -19.10
N LEU A 1066 -5.39 26.39 -19.82
CA LEU A 1066 -6.29 27.45 -20.22
C LEU A 1066 -7.01 27.04 -21.52
N PRO A 1067 -8.35 26.89 -21.52
CA PRO A 1067 -9.10 26.55 -22.73
C PRO A 1067 -8.81 27.50 -23.90
N ALA A 1068 -8.66 26.94 -25.10
CA ALA A 1068 -8.27 27.69 -26.30
C ALA A 1068 -9.24 28.83 -26.66
N ASP A 1069 -10.53 28.67 -26.31
CA ASP A 1069 -11.57 29.67 -26.52
C ASP A 1069 -11.47 30.85 -25.54
N ILE A 1070 -10.97 30.62 -24.31
CA ILE A 1070 -10.65 31.67 -23.35
C ILE A 1070 -9.33 32.36 -23.72
N ALA A 1071 -8.37 31.59 -24.23
CA ALA A 1071 -7.03 32.03 -24.63
C ALA A 1071 -7.00 32.86 -25.93
N SER A 1072 -8.03 32.77 -26.75
CA SER A 1072 -8.11 33.43 -28.07
C SER A 1072 -7.75 34.91 -28.01
N SER A 1073 -6.91 35.38 -28.95
CA SER A 1073 -6.56 36.79 -29.11
C SER A 1073 -7.74 37.65 -29.57
N ASP A 1074 -8.75 37.03 -30.17
CA ASP A 1074 -9.79 37.73 -30.92
C ASP A 1074 -11.08 37.93 -30.10
N SER A 1075 -11.16 37.41 -28.88
CA SER A 1075 -12.32 37.56 -27.98
C SER A 1075 -12.05 38.58 -26.86
N ILE A 1076 -12.99 39.51 -26.70
CA ILE A 1076 -13.07 40.49 -25.60
C ILE A 1076 -14.16 40.12 -24.58
N ASP A 1077 -14.70 38.90 -24.65
CA ASP A 1077 -15.83 38.48 -23.81
C ASP A 1077 -15.44 38.48 -22.32
N PRO A 1078 -16.25 39.05 -21.41
CA PRO A 1078 -15.90 39.14 -19.99
C PRO A 1078 -15.60 37.78 -19.35
N ILE A 1079 -14.57 37.73 -18.50
CA ILE A 1079 -14.25 36.59 -17.63
C ILE A 1079 -14.61 36.96 -16.19
N TYR A 1080 -15.44 36.15 -15.56
CA TYR A 1080 -15.75 36.24 -14.14
C TYR A 1080 -15.24 35.00 -13.42
N VAL A 1081 -14.56 35.19 -12.30
CA VAL A 1081 -13.95 34.09 -11.55
C VAL A 1081 -14.66 33.92 -10.21
N VAL A 1082 -15.01 32.68 -9.86
CA VAL A 1082 -15.73 32.38 -8.62
C VAL A 1082 -15.05 31.25 -7.86
N CYS A 1083 -15.12 31.32 -6.53
CA CYS A 1083 -14.78 30.22 -5.64
C CYS A 1083 -15.81 30.17 -4.50
N ARG A 1084 -15.60 29.33 -3.48
CA ARG A 1084 -16.58 29.17 -2.38
C ARG A 1084 -16.80 30.46 -1.59
N LEU A 1085 -15.73 31.16 -1.20
CA LEU A 1085 -15.77 32.33 -0.30
C LEU A 1085 -15.27 33.65 -0.94
N GLY A 1086 -14.82 33.61 -2.20
CA GLY A 1086 -14.27 34.78 -2.90
C GLY A 1086 -12.79 35.08 -2.64
N ASN A 1087 -12.05 34.20 -1.94
CA ASN A 1087 -10.61 34.40 -1.66
C ASN A 1087 -9.73 33.90 -2.82
N ASP A 1088 -9.88 32.62 -3.20
CA ASP A 1088 -9.08 32.01 -4.28
C ASP A 1088 -9.36 32.64 -5.65
N SER A 1089 -10.59 33.11 -5.86
CA SER A 1089 -10.98 33.80 -7.09
C SER A 1089 -10.22 35.11 -7.28
N GLN A 1090 -9.86 35.82 -6.21
CA GLN A 1090 -9.03 37.03 -6.30
C GLN A 1090 -7.61 36.70 -6.77
N ILE A 1091 -7.02 35.63 -6.21
CA ILE A 1091 -5.69 35.14 -6.60
C ILE A 1091 -5.69 34.72 -8.08
N ALA A 1092 -6.72 33.99 -8.49
CA ALA A 1092 -6.89 33.55 -9.86
C ALA A 1092 -7.06 34.73 -10.84
N VAL A 1093 -7.89 35.72 -10.54
CA VAL A 1093 -8.03 36.93 -11.38
C VAL A 1093 -6.69 37.62 -11.57
N LYS A 1094 -5.96 37.90 -10.49
CA LYS A 1094 -4.63 38.52 -10.57
C LYS A 1094 -3.72 37.72 -11.51
N ARG A 1095 -3.72 36.39 -11.39
CA ARG A 1095 -2.91 35.53 -12.23
C ARG A 1095 -3.34 35.55 -13.70
N LEU A 1096 -4.64 35.56 -13.99
CA LEU A 1096 -5.15 35.66 -15.36
C LEU A 1096 -4.75 37.01 -16.01
N LYS A 1097 -4.72 38.10 -15.23
CA LYS A 1097 -4.19 39.40 -15.70
C LYS A 1097 -2.70 39.38 -15.97
N GLU A 1098 -1.91 38.78 -15.08
CA GLU A 1098 -0.46 38.57 -15.32
C GLU A 1098 -0.16 37.75 -16.58
N LEU A 1099 -1.09 36.87 -16.99
CA LEU A 1099 -1.02 36.11 -18.24
C LEU A 1099 -1.49 36.91 -19.47
N GLY A 1100 -1.87 38.17 -19.29
CA GLY A 1100 -2.30 39.08 -20.35
C GLY A 1100 -3.73 38.85 -20.86
N LEU A 1101 -4.59 38.19 -20.07
CA LEU A 1101 -5.99 37.95 -20.44
C LEU A 1101 -6.90 39.16 -20.22
N ASP A 1102 -6.46 40.17 -19.48
CA ASP A 1102 -7.14 41.46 -19.40
C ASP A 1102 -6.88 42.36 -20.61
N ARG A 1103 -5.95 41.97 -21.50
CA ARG A 1103 -5.60 42.71 -22.73
C ARG A 1103 -5.30 44.18 -22.47
N GLY A 1104 -4.59 44.48 -21.37
CA GLY A 1104 -4.27 45.87 -21.01
C GLY A 1104 -5.49 46.71 -20.62
N GLY A 1105 -6.60 46.06 -20.24
CA GLY A 1105 -7.85 46.71 -19.82
C GLY A 1105 -8.98 46.62 -20.85
N GLU A 1106 -8.73 46.11 -22.05
CA GLU A 1106 -9.75 45.95 -23.10
C GLU A 1106 -10.73 44.79 -22.80
N ARG A 1107 -10.34 43.82 -21.97
CA ARG A 1107 -11.17 42.69 -21.56
C ARG A 1107 -11.42 42.70 -20.05
N VAL A 1108 -12.69 42.57 -19.64
CA VAL A 1108 -13.05 42.50 -18.22
C VAL A 1108 -12.62 41.14 -17.65
N VAL A 1109 -11.78 41.15 -16.62
CA VAL A 1109 -11.43 39.98 -15.80
C VAL A 1109 -11.65 40.35 -14.34
N ALA A 1110 -12.69 39.80 -13.73
CA ALA A 1110 -13.14 40.18 -12.39
C ALA A 1110 -13.54 38.97 -11.54
N ASP A 1111 -13.53 39.09 -10.20
CA ASP A 1111 -14.04 38.03 -9.32
C ASP A 1111 -15.49 38.29 -8.89
N ILE A 1112 -16.23 37.21 -8.62
CA ILE A 1112 -17.52 37.30 -7.94
C ILE A 1112 -17.27 37.49 -6.45
N ARG A 1113 -17.54 38.70 -5.96
CA ARG A 1113 -17.29 39.14 -4.59
C ARG A 1113 -18.04 38.28 -3.58
N GLY A 1114 -17.30 37.66 -2.66
CA GLY A 1114 -17.85 36.77 -1.63
C GLY A 1114 -18.18 35.36 -2.14
N GLY A 1115 -17.85 35.06 -3.40
CA GLY A 1115 -17.98 33.72 -3.97
C GLY A 1115 -19.40 33.19 -4.02
N LEU A 1116 -19.53 31.86 -4.02
CA LEU A 1116 -20.81 31.16 -4.05
C LEU A 1116 -21.64 31.33 -2.76
N ARG A 1117 -20.99 31.61 -1.63
CA ARG A 1117 -21.72 32.00 -0.42
C ARG A 1117 -22.54 33.27 -0.64
N ALA A 1118 -21.91 34.32 -1.18
CA ALA A 1118 -22.62 35.55 -1.50
C ALA A 1118 -23.65 35.33 -2.62
N TRP A 1119 -23.37 34.43 -3.56
CA TRP A 1119 -24.31 34.05 -4.62
C TRP A 1119 -25.60 33.47 -4.03
N ARG A 1120 -25.49 32.58 -3.06
CA ARG A 1120 -26.65 32.05 -2.33
C ARG A 1120 -27.44 33.15 -1.63
N GLU A 1121 -26.74 34.01 -0.90
CA GLU A 1121 -27.37 35.06 -0.09
C GLU A 1121 -28.10 36.11 -0.95
N GLN A 1122 -27.68 36.33 -2.21
CA GLN A 1122 -28.13 37.46 -3.03
C GLN A 1122 -28.89 37.07 -4.31
N VAL A 1123 -28.67 35.87 -4.84
CA VAL A 1123 -29.19 35.45 -6.16
C VAL A 1123 -30.03 34.18 -6.05
N ASP A 1124 -29.49 33.12 -5.44
CA ASP A 1124 -30.14 31.82 -5.39
C ASP A 1124 -30.15 31.24 -3.96
N PRO A 1125 -31.19 31.52 -3.16
CA PRO A 1125 -31.32 30.98 -1.81
C PRO A 1125 -31.38 29.45 -1.74
N GLU A 1126 -31.72 28.77 -2.83
CA GLU A 1126 -31.74 27.29 -2.92
C GLU A 1126 -30.35 26.69 -3.13
N TRP A 1127 -29.34 27.52 -3.39
CA TRP A 1127 -27.96 27.08 -3.58
C TRP A 1127 -27.46 26.27 -2.37
N PRO A 1128 -26.86 25.08 -2.58
CA PRO A 1128 -26.42 24.22 -1.48
C PRO A 1128 -25.38 24.90 -0.58
N GLU A 1129 -25.65 24.92 0.73
CA GLU A 1129 -24.67 25.24 1.76
C GLU A 1129 -24.05 23.95 2.29
N TYR A 1130 -22.74 23.84 2.10
CA TYR A 1130 -21.91 22.74 2.56
C TYR A 1130 -20.61 23.31 3.11
#